data_AF-A0A663LNP5-F1
#
_entry.id   AF-A0A663LNP5-F1
#
_cell.length_a   1.000
_cell.length_b   1.000
_cell.length_c   1.000
_cell.angle_alpha   90.00
_cell.angle_beta   90.00
_cell.angle_gamma   90.00
#
_symmetry.space_group_name_H-M   'P 1'
#
loop_
_entity.id
_entity.type
_entity.pdbx_description
1 polymer ?
#
loop_
_entity_poly.entity_id
_entity_poly.type
_entity_poly.pdbx_seq_one_letter_code
_entity_poly.pdbx_strand_id
1 'polypeptide(L)'
;MGGLVARALLTLKNFKPELINLLVTQATPHVAPVMPLDRYLTDFYTAVNNHWILKAQDLRNLTTLSVAGGFRDYQVRSGLAFLPRLSQHDSALSVVSSAVPRVWASTDHLSIVWCKELILATIRAFFDLIDENTRQITADPKKRMSVLNHHFVRHPAKIFEENPEAFAGLTGAFIWITVKASKWTYSVYNDSDGKYVTFPLASHRKSYSHVYCENSMLDTNSWIYGCMNSNSSMCLEATDLSWRAELLPTTKVVILKLQDYPSLSHIVIQVPPTVGNKYTLDCEFFKEDSRRVQLPVTHLFSFGLSSSKITLNSTGLLYNIQLQHFNQIYQAFKIYIESHCQSLKERKPSVYRLHIPWSHEDSVIVAKVPSLTEISAKLHIAQPQNDSRVPELNIYSSSDCQYEVILKTSLLQILGQVIRFHAGALPVYVVSNILLTYGGQLSTLISAGQCSDFSLELVRTAKPYKVEPLLSIVVFLQGFNWFREIWESLSLPEVDAAVLRSQDAWFPLVSLILFLLGTGIAYWNGVFFSTSLRLFSSLWLTLFRPTVLRKDNKLITLRRFCMMLSLALVSWTTCGAFAVFLIYLQYLFKVIKIHVNVRAEENMFNGDSDCSKETSQNSSTFTVKNQSSMDSTSKATQSLCNSTIAEGISSLKMHVTILNLFTWIVLLNLPSLIYWLKNLRYNVRLDPDPCRSTAIILVCILEILMNSSTSEVKSSKLLKIAAKVPLPLSVAMLAFGRMHLYKVVCSSLQHVESGAPGSIYSTGCERIRKGCSFPTRRKMETSR
;
A
#
# COMPACT_ATOMS: atom_id res chain seq x y z
N MET A 1 -12.60 -6.83 3.32
CA MET A 1 -12.84 -7.31 4.70
C MET A 1 -13.73 -8.54 4.77
N GLY A 2 -14.81 -8.67 3.98
CA GLY A 2 -15.71 -9.83 4.06
C GLY A 2 -15.02 -11.20 3.97
N GLY A 3 -14.04 -11.37 3.07
CA GLY A 3 -13.26 -12.61 2.99
C GLY A 3 -12.45 -12.92 4.25
N LEU A 4 -11.97 -11.90 4.98
CA LEU A 4 -11.25 -12.11 6.24
C LEU A 4 -12.22 -12.54 7.35
N VAL A 5 -13.44 -12.00 7.36
CA VAL A 5 -14.51 -12.45 8.28
C VAL A 5 -14.85 -13.91 7.99
N ALA A 6 -14.98 -14.30 6.72
CA ALA A 6 -15.20 -15.70 6.34
C ALA A 6 -14.06 -16.61 6.82
N ARG A 7 -12.79 -16.17 6.71
CA ARG A 7 -11.65 -16.90 7.28
C ARG A 7 -11.69 -16.99 8.80
N ALA A 8 -12.16 -15.94 9.47
CA ALA A 8 -12.28 -15.89 10.91
C ALA A 8 -13.37 -16.82 11.45
N LEU A 9 -14.42 -17.09 10.67
CA LEU A 9 -15.49 -18.02 11.03
C LEU A 9 -14.94 -19.41 11.40
N LEU A 10 -13.89 -19.86 10.71
CA LEU A 10 -13.22 -21.15 10.94
C LEU A 10 -12.49 -21.21 12.29
N THR A 11 -12.22 -20.06 12.91
CA THR A 11 -11.58 -20.01 14.23
C THR A 11 -12.55 -20.28 15.39
N LEU A 12 -13.86 -20.28 15.12
CA LEU A 12 -14.89 -20.51 16.13
C LEU A 12 -14.97 -21.99 16.50
N LYS A 13 -14.92 -22.28 17.81
CA LYS A 13 -14.89 -23.65 18.35
C LYS A 13 -16.05 -24.55 17.88
N ASN A 14 -17.22 -23.97 17.63
CA ASN A 14 -18.43 -24.72 17.28
C ASN A 14 -18.72 -24.71 15.77
N PHE A 15 -17.88 -24.05 14.96
CA PHE A 15 -18.05 -24.03 13.52
C PHE A 15 -17.37 -25.25 12.91
N LYS A 16 -18.08 -25.98 12.03
CA LYS A 16 -17.54 -27.14 11.33
C LYS A 16 -16.92 -26.71 10.00
N PRO A 17 -15.59 -26.82 9.80
CA PRO A 17 -14.94 -26.40 8.56
C PRO A 17 -15.45 -27.13 7.30
N GLU A 18 -15.92 -28.36 7.46
CA GLU A 18 -16.48 -29.23 6.40
C GLU A 18 -17.72 -28.64 5.71
N LEU A 19 -18.37 -27.63 6.32
CA LEU A 19 -19.51 -26.94 5.71
C LEU A 19 -19.09 -26.00 4.57
N ILE A 20 -17.80 -25.74 4.42
CA ILE A 20 -17.27 -24.84 3.38
C ILE A 20 -16.33 -25.63 2.48
N ASN A 21 -16.77 -25.87 1.24
CA ASN A 21 -15.92 -26.48 0.23
C ASN A 21 -15.08 -25.39 -0.47
N LEU A 22 -15.67 -24.25 -0.83
CA LEU A 22 -15.00 -23.23 -1.62
C LEU A 22 -15.11 -21.86 -0.95
N LEU A 23 -13.98 -21.18 -0.79
CA LEU A 23 -13.91 -19.79 -0.36
C LEU A 23 -13.35 -18.93 -1.50
N VAL A 24 -14.18 -18.07 -2.09
CA VAL A 24 -13.74 -17.08 -3.07
C VAL A 24 -13.69 -15.71 -2.40
N THR A 25 -12.54 -15.05 -2.51
CA THR A 25 -12.32 -13.71 -1.95
C THR A 25 -11.82 -12.77 -3.01
N GLN A 26 -12.31 -11.53 -2.98
CA GLN A 26 -11.92 -10.46 -3.89
C GLN A 26 -11.42 -9.29 -3.05
N ALA A 27 -10.24 -8.76 -3.39
CA ALA A 27 -9.57 -7.62 -2.73
C ALA A 27 -9.58 -7.72 -1.19
N THR A 28 -9.45 -8.93 -0.66
CA THR A 28 -9.46 -9.15 0.79
C THR A 28 -8.03 -9.06 1.33
N PRO A 29 -7.72 -8.14 2.25
CA PRO A 29 -6.41 -8.10 2.90
C PRO A 29 -6.29 -9.31 3.83
N HIS A 30 -5.60 -10.37 3.38
CA HIS A 30 -5.40 -11.61 4.12
C HIS A 30 -4.21 -11.55 5.07
N VAL A 31 -3.15 -10.86 4.67
CA VAL A 31 -1.86 -10.87 5.38
C VAL A 31 -1.87 -9.95 6.59
N ALA A 32 -2.30 -8.70 6.39
CA ALA A 32 -2.28 -7.66 7.41
C ALA A 32 -3.35 -6.59 7.09
N PRO A 33 -3.82 -5.81 8.07
CA PRO A 33 -4.72 -4.69 7.79
C PRO A 33 -4.04 -3.65 6.92
N VAL A 34 -4.83 -2.93 6.10
CA VAL A 34 -4.33 -1.83 5.26
C VAL A 34 -3.65 -0.75 6.11
N MET A 35 -4.25 -0.42 7.25
CA MET A 35 -3.62 0.38 8.30
C MET A 35 -3.90 -0.24 9.68
N PRO A 36 -2.86 -0.55 10.46
CA PRO A 36 -2.97 -1.08 11.82
C PRO A 36 -3.20 0.05 12.84
N LEU A 37 -4.42 0.58 12.85
CA LEU A 37 -4.80 1.74 13.68
C LEU A 37 -5.17 1.38 15.12
N ASP A 38 -5.37 0.10 15.42
CA ASP A 38 -5.62 -0.38 16.77
C ASP A 38 -5.04 -1.79 17.00
N ARG A 39 -4.85 -2.13 18.27
CA ARG A 39 -4.30 -3.41 18.70
C ARG A 39 -5.27 -4.56 18.43
N TYR A 40 -6.57 -4.38 18.65
CA TYR A 40 -7.55 -5.46 18.48
C TYR A 40 -7.64 -5.94 17.04
N LEU A 41 -7.54 -5.02 16.07
CA LEU A 41 -7.46 -5.36 14.65
C LEU A 41 -6.19 -6.17 14.35
N THR A 42 -5.05 -5.77 14.88
CA THR A 42 -3.79 -6.49 14.70
C THR A 42 -3.84 -7.89 15.31
N ASP A 43 -4.37 -8.00 16.54
CA ASP A 43 -4.53 -9.26 17.27
C ASP A 43 -5.53 -10.17 16.54
N PHE A 44 -6.61 -9.62 15.95
CA PHE A 44 -7.57 -10.37 15.13
C PHE A 44 -6.93 -11.00 13.90
N TYR A 45 -6.17 -10.23 13.11
CA TYR A 45 -5.46 -10.78 11.95
C TYR A 45 -4.45 -11.86 12.37
N THR A 46 -3.72 -11.61 13.46
CA THR A 46 -2.74 -12.56 14.00
C THR A 46 -3.41 -13.86 14.43
N ALA A 47 -4.54 -13.79 15.13
CA ALA A 47 -5.32 -14.96 15.54
C ALA A 47 -5.84 -15.76 14.33
N VAL A 48 -6.40 -15.09 13.32
CA VAL A 48 -6.91 -15.73 12.11
C VAL A 48 -5.77 -16.40 11.33
N ASN A 49 -4.68 -15.68 11.07
CA ASN A 49 -3.55 -16.22 10.31
C ASN A 49 -2.87 -17.38 11.05
N ASN A 50 -2.63 -17.26 12.36
CA ASN A 50 -2.07 -18.34 13.16
C ASN A 50 -2.96 -19.57 13.17
N HIS A 51 -4.29 -19.40 13.28
CA HIS A 51 -5.21 -20.52 13.22
C HIS A 51 -5.12 -21.25 11.88
N TRP A 52 -5.14 -20.53 10.77
CA TRP A 52 -5.03 -21.11 9.42
C TRP A 52 -3.70 -21.84 9.19
N ILE A 53 -2.60 -21.36 9.79
CA ILE A 53 -1.29 -22.02 9.74
C ILE A 53 -1.28 -23.29 10.59
N LEU A 54 -1.73 -23.20 11.85
CA LEU A 54 -1.67 -24.31 12.82
C LEU A 54 -2.69 -25.41 12.52
N LYS A 55 -3.84 -25.06 11.95
CA LYS A 55 -4.94 -25.97 11.58
C LYS A 55 -5.02 -26.27 10.09
N ALA A 56 -3.92 -26.09 9.37
CA ALA A 56 -3.88 -26.29 7.92
C ALA A 56 -4.29 -27.71 7.50
N GLN A 57 -4.03 -28.72 8.36
CA GLN A 57 -4.48 -30.09 8.13
C GLN A 57 -6.00 -30.25 8.15
N ASP A 58 -6.67 -29.60 9.11
CA ASP A 58 -8.13 -29.61 9.24
C ASP A 58 -8.80 -28.86 8.07
N LEU A 59 -8.05 -27.98 7.39
CA LEU A 59 -8.49 -27.16 6.26
C LEU A 59 -8.08 -27.71 4.88
N ARG A 60 -7.51 -28.92 4.80
CA ARG A 60 -7.04 -29.51 3.53
C ARG A 60 -8.13 -29.61 2.46
N ASN A 61 -9.36 -29.87 2.87
CA ASN A 61 -10.50 -30.02 1.97
C ASN A 61 -11.13 -28.68 1.57
N LEU A 62 -10.72 -27.55 2.15
CA LEU A 62 -11.19 -26.21 1.78
C LEU A 62 -10.31 -25.64 0.67
N THR A 63 -10.91 -25.38 -0.49
CA THR A 63 -10.24 -24.68 -1.60
C THR A 63 -10.47 -23.18 -1.46
N THR A 64 -9.41 -22.37 -1.53
CA THR A 64 -9.52 -20.91 -1.43
C THR A 64 -8.99 -20.23 -2.69
N LEU A 65 -9.82 -19.42 -3.33
CA LEU A 65 -9.43 -18.51 -4.40
C LEU A 65 -9.35 -17.07 -3.85
N SER A 66 -8.22 -16.40 -4.05
CA SER A 66 -8.08 -14.98 -3.78
C SER A 66 -7.75 -14.22 -5.06
N VAL A 67 -8.62 -13.28 -5.44
CA VAL A 67 -8.43 -12.39 -6.59
C VAL A 67 -8.11 -10.99 -6.09
N ALA A 68 -6.93 -10.48 -6.42
CA ALA A 68 -6.50 -9.11 -6.14
C ALA A 68 -6.85 -8.16 -7.30
N GLY A 69 -7.12 -6.88 -7.01
CA GLY A 69 -7.51 -5.91 -8.05
C GLY A 69 -6.35 -5.36 -8.90
N GLY A 70 -5.10 -5.53 -8.47
CA GLY A 70 -3.92 -5.05 -9.21
C GLY A 70 -3.53 -3.61 -8.84
N PHE A 71 -2.97 -2.87 -9.80
CA PHE A 71 -2.48 -1.50 -9.58
C PHE A 71 -3.57 -0.44 -9.42
N ARG A 72 -4.78 -0.66 -9.95
CA ARG A 72 -5.92 0.27 -9.79
C ARG A 72 -6.60 0.16 -8.43
N ASP A 73 -6.39 -0.94 -7.70
CA ASP A 73 -6.74 -1.02 -6.29
C ASP A 73 -5.71 -0.24 -5.45
N TYR A 74 -6.09 0.97 -5.06
CA TYR A 74 -5.33 1.85 -4.18
C TYR A 74 -5.68 1.66 -2.70
N GLN A 75 -6.77 0.96 -2.37
CA GLN A 75 -7.19 0.72 -0.99
C GLN A 75 -6.54 -0.54 -0.44
N VAL A 76 -6.56 -1.64 -1.20
CA VAL A 76 -5.94 -2.91 -0.83
C VAL A 76 -4.89 -3.28 -1.85
N ARG A 77 -3.62 -3.15 -1.47
CA ARG A 77 -2.50 -3.60 -2.30
C ARG A 77 -2.59 -5.09 -2.55
N SER A 78 -2.37 -5.51 -3.81
CA SER A 78 -2.45 -6.93 -4.22
C SER A 78 -1.67 -7.88 -3.32
N GLY A 79 -0.45 -7.51 -2.89
CA GLY A 79 0.34 -8.36 -2.00
C GLY A 79 -0.27 -8.60 -0.61
N LEU A 80 -1.15 -7.73 -0.11
CA LEU A 80 -1.93 -8.01 1.11
C LEU A 80 -3.05 -9.00 0.85
N ALA A 81 -3.53 -9.10 -0.40
CA ALA A 81 -4.59 -10.00 -0.82
C ALA A 81 -4.11 -11.38 -1.26
N PHE A 82 -2.81 -11.65 -1.19
CA PHE A 82 -2.29 -12.98 -1.47
C PHE A 82 -2.42 -13.84 -0.22
N LEU A 83 -2.81 -15.09 -0.44
CA LEU A 83 -2.89 -16.07 0.64
C LEU A 83 -1.46 -16.49 1.03
N PRO A 84 -1.14 -16.60 2.33
CA PRO A 84 0.13 -17.13 2.77
C PRO A 84 0.33 -18.54 2.20
N ARG A 85 1.42 -18.76 1.44
CA ARG A 85 1.73 -20.09 0.92
C ARG A 85 2.22 -20.97 2.06
N LEU A 86 1.35 -21.83 2.55
CA LEU A 86 1.74 -22.96 3.37
C LEU A 86 2.40 -23.98 2.43
N SER A 87 3.68 -24.27 2.65
CA SER A 87 4.51 -25.18 1.83
C SER A 87 3.99 -26.62 1.71
N GLN A 88 2.83 -26.94 2.28
CA GLN A 88 2.22 -28.26 2.34
C GLN A 88 0.82 -28.35 1.72
N HIS A 89 0.23 -27.24 1.24
CA HIS A 89 -1.16 -27.22 0.78
C HIS A 89 -1.38 -26.48 -0.55
N ASP A 90 -1.66 -27.26 -1.60
CA ASP A 90 -2.04 -26.79 -2.94
C ASP A 90 -3.53 -26.45 -3.05
N SER A 91 -4.23 -26.19 -1.93
CA SER A 91 -5.67 -25.87 -1.93
C SER A 91 -5.96 -24.36 -2.04
N ALA A 92 -4.92 -23.51 -2.14
CA ALA A 92 -5.04 -22.07 -2.23
C ALA A 92 -4.48 -21.53 -3.56
N LEU A 93 -5.25 -20.67 -4.23
CA LEU A 93 -4.85 -19.97 -5.44
C LEU A 93 -4.95 -18.46 -5.22
N SER A 94 -3.88 -17.72 -5.53
CA SER A 94 -3.87 -16.26 -5.52
C SER A 94 -3.52 -15.73 -6.90
N VAL A 95 -4.35 -14.85 -7.44
CA VAL A 95 -4.19 -14.25 -8.77
C VAL A 95 -4.49 -12.75 -8.72
N VAL A 96 -3.95 -12.00 -9.67
CA VAL A 96 -4.32 -10.60 -9.90
C VAL A 96 -5.28 -10.53 -11.08
N SER A 97 -6.31 -9.68 -11.01
CA SER A 97 -7.33 -9.55 -12.06
C SER A 97 -6.75 -9.24 -13.44
N SER A 98 -5.60 -8.56 -13.51
CA SER A 98 -4.88 -8.28 -14.77
C SER A 98 -4.27 -9.52 -15.43
N ALA A 99 -4.04 -10.59 -14.67
CA ALA A 99 -3.51 -11.85 -15.16
C ALA A 99 -4.61 -12.86 -15.53
N VAL A 100 -5.84 -12.63 -15.08
CA VAL A 100 -6.97 -13.55 -15.30
C VAL A 100 -7.32 -13.57 -16.80
N PRO A 101 -7.30 -14.75 -17.46
CA PRO A 101 -7.71 -14.87 -18.86
C PRO A 101 -9.13 -14.33 -19.10
N ARG A 102 -9.35 -13.70 -20.26
CA ARG A 102 -10.61 -13.00 -20.62
C ARG A 102 -10.94 -11.77 -19.76
N VAL A 103 -10.10 -11.42 -18.79
CA VAL A 103 -10.21 -10.18 -17.98
C VAL A 103 -9.14 -9.19 -18.38
N TRP A 104 -7.85 -9.55 -18.25
CA TRP A 104 -6.68 -8.73 -18.61
C TRP A 104 -6.73 -7.26 -18.15
N ALA A 105 -7.45 -6.99 -17.06
CA ALA A 105 -7.71 -5.65 -16.58
C ALA A 105 -7.50 -5.58 -15.06
N SER A 106 -6.78 -4.56 -14.61
CA SER A 106 -6.75 -4.21 -13.19
C SER A 106 -8.08 -3.56 -12.80
N THR A 107 -8.66 -4.00 -11.69
CA THR A 107 -9.87 -3.42 -11.11
C THR A 107 -9.50 -2.50 -9.94
N ASP A 108 -10.27 -1.43 -9.74
CA ASP A 108 -10.20 -0.70 -8.47
C ASP A 108 -10.89 -1.49 -7.34
N HIS A 109 -10.80 -0.97 -6.12
CA HIS A 109 -11.30 -1.67 -4.94
C HIS A 109 -12.82 -1.93 -4.98
N LEU A 110 -13.59 -1.00 -5.55
CA LEU A 110 -15.03 -1.11 -5.64
C LEU A 110 -15.42 -1.95 -6.86
N SER A 111 -14.77 -1.73 -8.00
CA SER A 111 -15.11 -2.43 -9.23
C SER A 111 -14.74 -3.89 -9.26
N ILE A 112 -13.88 -4.38 -8.36
CA ILE A 112 -13.52 -5.81 -8.34
C ILE A 112 -14.73 -6.73 -8.17
N VAL A 113 -15.79 -6.29 -7.47
CA VAL A 113 -17.00 -7.10 -7.24
C VAL A 113 -18.00 -7.02 -8.39
N TRP A 114 -17.90 -6.03 -9.29
CA TRP A 114 -18.85 -5.81 -10.39
C TRP A 114 -18.22 -5.64 -11.77
N CYS A 115 -16.91 -5.84 -11.92
CA CYS A 115 -16.23 -5.88 -13.21
C CYS A 115 -16.79 -7.04 -14.03
N LYS A 116 -17.46 -6.72 -15.14
CA LYS A 116 -18.21 -7.67 -15.95
C LYS A 116 -17.33 -8.83 -16.42
N GLU A 117 -16.11 -8.54 -16.86
CA GLU A 117 -15.16 -9.53 -17.32
C GLU A 117 -14.80 -10.54 -16.22
N LEU A 118 -14.49 -10.04 -15.01
CA LEU A 118 -14.15 -10.89 -13.87
C LEU A 118 -15.36 -11.67 -13.35
N ILE A 119 -16.55 -11.06 -13.33
CA ILE A 119 -17.80 -11.76 -13.00
C ILE A 119 -18.02 -12.91 -13.97
N LEU A 120 -17.90 -12.67 -15.28
CA LEU A 120 -18.11 -13.72 -16.29
C LEU A 120 -17.08 -14.84 -16.21
N ALA A 121 -15.82 -14.55 -15.85
CA ALA A 121 -14.82 -15.58 -15.57
C ALA A 121 -15.22 -16.41 -14.33
N THR A 122 -15.68 -15.75 -13.27
CA THR A 122 -16.13 -16.40 -12.02
C THR A 122 -17.36 -17.27 -12.24
N ILE A 123 -18.35 -16.78 -12.99
CA ILE A 123 -19.58 -17.53 -13.31
C ILE A 123 -19.26 -18.80 -14.09
N ARG A 124 -18.40 -18.71 -15.12
CA ARG A 124 -17.98 -19.90 -15.89
C ARG A 124 -17.29 -20.94 -15.01
N ALA A 125 -16.38 -20.48 -14.14
CA ALA A 125 -15.76 -21.37 -13.16
C ALA A 125 -16.80 -22.01 -12.24
N PHE A 126 -17.81 -21.28 -11.78
CA PHE A 126 -18.87 -21.84 -10.93
C PHE A 126 -19.70 -22.90 -11.64
N PHE A 127 -20.02 -22.72 -12.93
CA PHE A 127 -20.69 -23.76 -13.69
C PHE A 127 -19.84 -25.03 -13.81
N ASP A 128 -18.55 -24.90 -14.11
CA ASP A 128 -17.64 -26.06 -14.25
C ASP A 128 -17.29 -26.73 -12.91
N LEU A 129 -17.56 -26.05 -11.79
CA LEU A 129 -17.40 -26.57 -10.43
C LEU A 129 -18.61 -27.39 -9.94
N ILE A 130 -19.76 -27.28 -10.62
CA ILE A 130 -20.95 -28.03 -10.25
C ILE A 130 -20.75 -29.50 -10.62
N ASP A 131 -20.97 -30.37 -9.64
CA ASP A 131 -21.04 -31.80 -9.85
C ASP A 131 -22.43 -32.16 -10.39
N GLU A 132 -22.50 -32.82 -11.54
CA GLU A 132 -23.76 -33.11 -12.24
C GLU A 132 -24.71 -34.00 -11.44
N ASN A 133 -24.17 -34.91 -10.62
CA ASN A 133 -24.96 -35.85 -9.83
C ASN A 133 -25.57 -35.17 -8.61
N THR A 134 -24.76 -34.40 -7.88
CA THR A 134 -25.20 -33.75 -6.62
C THR A 134 -25.85 -32.40 -6.85
N ARG A 135 -25.63 -31.78 -8.01
CA ARG A 135 -26.02 -30.38 -8.34
C ARG A 135 -25.48 -29.36 -7.33
N GLN A 136 -24.39 -29.70 -6.65
CA GLN A 136 -23.68 -28.85 -5.68
C GLN A 136 -22.24 -28.63 -6.17
N ILE A 137 -21.52 -27.70 -5.55
CA ILE A 137 -20.08 -27.56 -5.78
C ILE A 137 -19.39 -28.87 -5.42
N THR A 138 -18.57 -29.40 -6.35
CA THR A 138 -17.87 -30.67 -6.17
C THR A 138 -17.11 -30.74 -4.85
N ALA A 139 -17.17 -31.91 -4.19
CA ALA A 139 -16.42 -32.19 -2.97
C ALA A 139 -14.94 -32.44 -3.25
N ASP A 140 -14.56 -32.80 -4.48
CA ASP A 140 -13.17 -33.12 -4.82
C ASP A 140 -12.30 -31.84 -4.86
N PRO A 141 -11.30 -31.69 -3.96
CA PRO A 141 -10.39 -30.55 -3.98
C PRO A 141 -9.53 -30.48 -5.25
N LYS A 142 -9.22 -31.61 -5.89
CA LYS A 142 -8.40 -31.65 -7.10
C LYS A 142 -9.16 -31.09 -8.29
N LYS A 143 -10.39 -31.56 -8.53
CA LYS A 143 -11.30 -30.97 -9.52
C LYS A 143 -11.49 -29.47 -9.31
N ARG A 144 -11.74 -29.03 -8.07
CA ARG A 144 -11.84 -27.60 -7.73
C ARG A 144 -10.61 -26.81 -8.18
N MET A 145 -9.42 -27.28 -7.83
CA MET A 145 -8.17 -26.59 -8.19
C MET A 145 -7.92 -26.62 -9.71
N SER A 146 -8.26 -27.71 -10.40
CA SER A 146 -8.14 -27.82 -11.85
C SER A 146 -9.01 -26.80 -12.59
N VAL A 147 -10.30 -26.70 -12.21
CA VAL A 147 -11.24 -25.71 -12.77
C VAL A 147 -10.77 -24.28 -12.50
N LEU A 148 -10.31 -24.00 -11.27
CA LEU A 148 -9.79 -22.68 -10.92
C LEU A 148 -8.53 -22.31 -11.73
N ASN A 149 -7.60 -23.25 -11.94
CA ASN A 149 -6.42 -23.00 -12.79
C ASN A 149 -6.82 -22.75 -14.25
N HIS A 150 -7.80 -23.48 -14.78
CA HIS A 150 -8.31 -23.30 -16.13
C HIS A 150 -8.86 -21.88 -16.36
N HIS A 151 -9.67 -21.36 -15.44
CA HIS A 151 -10.31 -20.05 -15.60
C HIS A 151 -9.46 -18.87 -15.14
N PHE A 152 -8.61 -19.03 -14.12
CA PHE A 152 -7.91 -17.92 -13.47
C PHE A 152 -6.40 -17.85 -13.74
N VAL A 153 -5.78 -18.92 -14.25
CA VAL A 153 -4.32 -18.97 -14.50
C VAL A 153 -4.01 -19.14 -15.98
N ARG A 154 -4.57 -20.16 -16.62
CA ARG A 154 -4.30 -20.47 -18.03
C ARG A 154 -5.53 -21.07 -18.71
N HIS A 155 -6.05 -20.34 -19.69
CA HIS A 155 -7.23 -20.75 -20.45
C HIS A 155 -6.81 -21.16 -21.89
N PRO A 156 -6.97 -22.43 -22.32
CA PRO A 156 -6.54 -22.91 -23.64
C PRO A 156 -7.50 -22.56 -24.79
N ALA A 157 -8.45 -21.67 -24.52
CA ALA A 157 -9.60 -21.34 -25.38
C ALA A 157 -10.64 -22.47 -25.53
N LYS A 158 -10.47 -23.64 -24.91
CA LYS A 158 -11.48 -24.72 -24.86
C LYS A 158 -12.42 -24.61 -23.65
N ILE A 159 -13.54 -25.32 -23.69
CA ILE A 159 -14.40 -25.57 -22.52
C ILE A 159 -13.64 -26.50 -21.55
N PHE A 160 -13.87 -26.39 -20.25
CA PHE A 160 -13.24 -27.30 -19.29
C PHE A 160 -13.76 -28.74 -19.48
N GLU A 161 -12.85 -29.70 -19.54
CA GLU A 161 -13.15 -31.13 -19.60
C GLU A 161 -12.28 -31.82 -18.54
N GLU A 162 -12.90 -32.66 -17.71
CA GLU A 162 -12.20 -33.32 -16.60
C GLU A 162 -11.24 -34.40 -17.09
N ASN A 163 -11.68 -35.19 -18.06
CA ASN A 163 -10.88 -36.22 -18.73
C ASN A 163 -10.98 -36.00 -20.25
N PRO A 164 -10.16 -35.11 -20.83
CA PRO A 164 -10.21 -34.87 -22.26
C PRO A 164 -9.83 -36.13 -23.02
N GLU A 165 -10.54 -36.38 -24.14
CA GLU A 165 -10.21 -37.48 -25.02
C GLU A 165 -8.77 -37.34 -25.53
N ALA A 166 -7.97 -38.38 -25.32
CA ALA A 166 -6.55 -38.37 -25.68
C ALA A 166 -6.34 -38.40 -27.21
N PHE A 167 -7.31 -38.93 -27.96
CA PHE A 167 -7.23 -39.12 -29.41
C PHE A 167 -8.49 -38.58 -30.08
N ALA A 168 -8.29 -37.85 -31.17
CA ALA A 168 -9.32 -37.33 -32.04
C ALA A 168 -9.23 -38.00 -33.41
N GLY A 169 -10.38 -38.48 -33.90
CA GLY A 169 -10.51 -38.95 -35.27
C GLY A 169 -10.53 -37.75 -36.23
N LEU A 170 -9.56 -37.68 -37.15
CA LEU A 170 -9.49 -36.66 -38.19
C LEU A 170 -10.31 -37.08 -39.42
N THR A 171 -11.59 -37.37 -39.19
CA THR A 171 -12.52 -37.86 -40.21
C THR A 171 -13.36 -36.71 -40.76
N GLY A 172 -13.00 -36.22 -41.95
CA GLY A 172 -13.76 -35.20 -42.66
C GLY A 172 -13.18 -34.95 -44.06
N ALA A 173 -14.02 -34.45 -44.98
CA ALA A 173 -13.61 -34.09 -46.35
C ALA A 173 -12.81 -32.77 -46.38
N PHE A 174 -11.73 -32.69 -45.60
CA PHE A 174 -10.82 -31.54 -45.55
C PHE A 174 -9.66 -31.75 -46.51
N ILE A 175 -9.19 -30.67 -47.15
CA ILE A 175 -8.04 -30.72 -48.06
C ILE A 175 -6.75 -30.76 -47.24
N TRP A 176 -5.89 -31.75 -47.52
CA TRP A 176 -4.60 -31.91 -46.84
C TRP A 176 -3.51 -31.11 -47.55
N ILE A 177 -2.80 -30.26 -46.81
CA ILE A 177 -1.71 -29.43 -47.30
C ILE A 177 -0.46 -29.75 -46.49
N THR A 178 0.64 -30.10 -47.13
CA THR A 178 1.91 -30.36 -46.44
C THR A 178 2.86 -29.18 -46.59
N VAL A 179 3.31 -28.63 -45.46
CA VAL A 179 4.18 -27.46 -45.39
C VAL A 179 5.55 -27.87 -44.85
N LYS A 180 6.60 -27.68 -45.65
CA LYS A 180 7.99 -27.97 -45.28
C LYS A 180 8.76 -26.71 -44.84
N ALA A 181 8.16 -25.54 -44.95
CA ALA A 181 8.78 -24.27 -44.58
C ALA A 181 8.83 -24.11 -43.06
N SER A 182 9.90 -23.50 -42.54
CA SER A 182 10.05 -23.21 -41.11
C SER A 182 9.16 -22.08 -40.63
N LYS A 183 8.78 -21.15 -41.51
CA LYS A 183 7.83 -20.08 -41.22
C LYS A 183 6.75 -20.10 -42.30
N TRP A 184 5.50 -20.07 -41.88
CA TRP A 184 4.36 -20.15 -42.77
C TRP A 184 3.20 -19.33 -42.23
N THR A 185 2.61 -18.51 -43.11
CA THR A 185 1.44 -17.69 -42.81
C THR A 185 0.36 -18.03 -43.82
N TYR A 186 -0.83 -18.34 -43.30
CA TYR A 186 -2.04 -18.53 -44.08
C TYR A 186 -3.02 -17.44 -43.70
N SER A 187 -3.52 -16.72 -44.70
CA SER A 187 -4.51 -15.67 -44.51
C SER A 187 -5.52 -15.76 -45.63
N VAL A 188 -6.78 -15.98 -45.27
CA VAL A 188 -7.87 -16.10 -46.25
C VAL A 188 -9.08 -15.28 -45.80
N TYR A 189 -9.82 -14.81 -46.79
CA TYR A 189 -11.09 -14.12 -46.61
C TYR A 189 -12.15 -14.93 -47.36
N ASN A 190 -13.13 -15.46 -46.63
CA ASN A 190 -14.21 -16.30 -47.16
C ASN A 190 -13.72 -17.53 -47.95
N ASP A 191 -13.57 -18.64 -47.23
CA ASP A 191 -13.08 -19.92 -47.75
C ASP A 191 -14.11 -21.01 -47.43
N SER A 192 -14.68 -21.63 -48.46
CA SER A 192 -15.72 -22.64 -48.32
C SER A 192 -15.19 -23.98 -47.84
N ASP A 193 -13.90 -24.26 -48.05
CA ASP A 193 -13.33 -25.59 -47.88
C ASP A 193 -12.41 -25.64 -46.66
N GLY A 194 -12.72 -26.54 -45.73
CA GLY A 194 -11.86 -26.83 -44.59
C GLY A 194 -10.54 -27.47 -45.03
N LYS A 195 -9.43 -27.14 -44.35
CA LYS A 195 -8.08 -27.64 -44.66
C LYS A 195 -7.39 -28.25 -43.45
N TYR A 196 -6.62 -29.32 -43.66
CA TYR A 196 -5.65 -29.84 -42.70
C TYR A 196 -4.24 -29.49 -43.15
N VAL A 197 -3.55 -28.67 -42.37
CA VAL A 197 -2.18 -28.26 -42.65
C VAL A 197 -1.24 -29.13 -41.84
N THR A 198 -0.30 -29.80 -42.51
CA THR A 198 0.60 -30.78 -41.91
C THR A 198 2.05 -30.31 -41.94
N PHE A 199 2.73 -30.41 -40.79
CA PHE A 199 4.13 -30.06 -40.63
C PHE A 199 4.95 -31.30 -40.23
N PRO A 200 5.81 -31.84 -41.13
CA PRO A 200 6.64 -33.01 -40.85
C PRO A 200 7.75 -32.68 -39.84
N LEU A 201 7.78 -33.38 -38.71
CA LEU A 201 8.73 -33.07 -37.62
C LEU A 201 10.13 -33.64 -37.85
N ALA A 202 10.29 -34.67 -38.69
CA ALA A 202 11.57 -35.35 -38.89
C ALA A 202 12.70 -34.42 -39.39
N SER A 203 12.39 -33.51 -40.32
CA SER A 203 13.34 -32.49 -40.79
C SER A 203 13.49 -31.34 -39.80
N HIS A 204 12.37 -30.85 -39.26
CA HIS A 204 12.35 -29.67 -38.38
C HIS A 204 13.08 -29.90 -37.06
N ARG A 205 13.02 -31.09 -36.47
CA ARG A 205 13.72 -31.43 -35.21
C ARG A 205 15.25 -31.33 -35.30
N LYS A 206 15.84 -31.46 -36.49
CA LYS A 206 17.29 -31.33 -36.67
C LYS A 206 17.75 -29.88 -36.49
N SER A 207 16.90 -28.93 -36.87
CA SER A 207 17.25 -27.51 -36.95
C SER A 207 16.57 -26.64 -35.90
N TYR A 208 15.46 -27.10 -35.31
CA TYR A 208 14.61 -26.30 -34.44
C TYR A 208 14.26 -27.04 -33.15
N SER A 209 14.08 -26.27 -32.09
CA SER A 209 13.75 -26.78 -30.75
C SER A 209 12.26 -26.66 -30.43
N HIS A 210 11.60 -25.63 -30.97
CA HIS A 210 10.25 -25.24 -30.62
C HIS A 210 9.44 -24.91 -31.87
N VAL A 211 8.12 -25.01 -31.75
CA VAL A 211 7.15 -24.51 -32.71
C VAL A 211 6.19 -23.55 -32.00
N TYR A 212 5.97 -22.40 -32.61
CA TYR A 212 4.94 -21.43 -32.23
C TYR A 212 3.90 -21.40 -33.34
N CYS A 213 2.64 -21.57 -32.98
CA CYS A 213 1.53 -21.36 -33.90
C CYS A 213 0.47 -20.49 -33.26
N GLU A 214 -0.15 -19.65 -34.07
CA GLU A 214 -1.13 -18.67 -33.64
C GLU A 214 -2.33 -18.66 -34.57
N ASN A 215 -3.51 -18.72 -33.97
CA ASN A 215 -4.79 -18.77 -34.66
C ASN A 215 -5.65 -17.57 -34.25
N SER A 216 -6.19 -16.84 -35.24
CA SER A 216 -7.08 -15.69 -35.00
C SER A 216 -8.51 -16.05 -34.64
N MET A 217 -8.94 -17.29 -34.86
CA MET A 217 -10.27 -17.75 -34.48
C MET A 217 -10.29 -18.12 -33.00
N LEU A 218 -11.09 -17.39 -32.21
CA LEU A 218 -11.20 -17.54 -30.75
C LEU A 218 -12.28 -18.54 -30.32
N ASP A 219 -12.73 -19.38 -31.24
CA ASP A 219 -13.70 -20.44 -30.97
C ASP A 219 -13.12 -21.52 -30.04
N THR A 220 -14.02 -22.28 -29.43
CA THR A 220 -13.66 -23.32 -28.44
C THR A 220 -13.27 -24.65 -29.06
N ASN A 221 -13.25 -24.73 -30.39
CA ASN A 221 -12.94 -25.96 -31.10
C ASN A 221 -11.44 -26.30 -31.02
N SER A 222 -11.15 -27.60 -30.97
CA SER A 222 -9.81 -28.11 -31.17
C SER A 222 -9.32 -27.79 -32.58
N TRP A 223 -8.04 -27.42 -32.68
CA TRP A 223 -7.48 -26.88 -33.91
C TRP A 223 -6.05 -27.35 -34.18
N ILE A 224 -5.36 -27.92 -33.19
CA ILE A 224 -4.01 -28.46 -33.34
C ILE A 224 -3.94 -29.88 -32.79
N TYR A 225 -3.37 -30.78 -33.58
CA TYR A 225 -3.29 -32.21 -33.31
C TYR A 225 -1.88 -32.73 -33.58
N GLY A 226 -1.50 -33.79 -32.88
CA GLY A 226 -0.25 -34.51 -33.06
C GLY A 226 -0.49 -35.89 -33.65
N CYS A 227 0.05 -36.16 -34.83
CA CYS A 227 -0.05 -37.48 -35.44
C CYS A 227 1.05 -38.42 -34.95
N MET A 228 0.70 -39.64 -34.58
CA MET A 228 1.66 -40.67 -34.18
C MET A 228 1.91 -41.64 -35.33
N ASN A 229 3.18 -42.00 -35.54
CA ASN A 229 3.63 -43.18 -36.28
C ASN A 229 2.99 -43.44 -37.67
N SER A 230 2.63 -42.39 -38.41
CA SER A 230 2.22 -42.48 -39.81
C SER A 230 3.38 -42.15 -40.76
N ASN A 231 3.63 -43.03 -41.73
CA ASN A 231 4.52 -42.78 -42.87
C ASN A 231 3.83 -41.98 -43.99
N SER A 232 2.50 -41.80 -43.92
CA SER A 232 1.74 -41.01 -44.90
C SER A 232 1.61 -39.56 -44.43
N SER A 233 1.36 -38.65 -45.37
CA SER A 233 1.07 -37.24 -45.09
C SER A 233 -0.31 -37.02 -44.47
N MET A 234 -1.13 -38.08 -44.40
CA MET A 234 -2.48 -38.06 -43.84
C MET A 234 -2.48 -38.76 -42.48
N CYS A 235 -3.29 -38.25 -41.56
CA CYS A 235 -3.43 -38.80 -40.23
C CYS A 235 -4.90 -39.06 -39.95
N LEU A 236 -5.26 -40.29 -39.58
CA LEU A 236 -6.66 -40.64 -39.27
C LEU A 236 -6.96 -40.50 -37.77
N GLU A 237 -5.98 -40.79 -36.92
CA GLU A 237 -6.10 -40.70 -35.47
C GLU A 237 -4.93 -39.86 -34.93
N ALA A 238 -5.24 -38.81 -34.18
CA ALA A 238 -4.25 -37.86 -33.70
C ALA A 238 -4.53 -37.41 -32.26
N THR A 239 -3.48 -37.12 -31.50
CA THR A 239 -3.60 -36.59 -30.14
C THR A 239 -3.99 -35.12 -30.17
N ASP A 240 -5.00 -34.70 -29.40
CA ASP A 240 -5.38 -33.28 -29.33
C ASP A 240 -4.35 -32.48 -28.52
N LEU A 241 -3.62 -31.59 -29.21
CA LEU A 241 -2.62 -30.71 -28.62
C LEU A 241 -3.21 -29.34 -28.24
N SER A 242 -4.49 -29.09 -28.55
CA SER A 242 -5.16 -27.80 -28.32
C SER A 242 -5.25 -27.45 -26.84
N TRP A 243 -5.20 -28.42 -25.93
CA TRP A 243 -5.08 -28.21 -24.49
C TRP A 243 -3.78 -27.54 -24.04
N ARG A 244 -2.75 -27.57 -24.90
CA ARG A 244 -1.49 -26.84 -24.69
C ARG A 244 -1.56 -25.41 -25.22
N ALA A 245 -2.67 -25.00 -25.84
CA ALA A 245 -2.83 -23.62 -26.26
C ALA A 245 -2.98 -22.68 -25.05
N GLU A 246 -2.87 -21.40 -25.33
CA GLU A 246 -3.10 -20.31 -24.41
C GLU A 246 -3.87 -19.21 -25.14
N LEU A 247 -4.90 -18.70 -24.48
CA LEU A 247 -5.72 -17.61 -24.97
C LEU A 247 -5.01 -16.27 -24.68
N LEU A 248 -4.78 -15.50 -25.73
CA LEU A 248 -4.40 -14.09 -25.66
C LEU A 248 -5.62 -13.21 -26.06
N PRO A 249 -5.57 -11.88 -25.84
CA PRO A 249 -6.73 -11.01 -26.11
C PRO A 249 -7.29 -11.07 -27.52
N THR A 250 -6.44 -11.26 -28.53
CA THR A 250 -6.83 -11.22 -29.95
C THR A 250 -6.68 -12.55 -30.67
N THR A 251 -5.96 -13.51 -30.08
CA THR A 251 -5.58 -14.78 -30.73
C THR A 251 -5.42 -15.91 -29.71
N LYS A 252 -5.46 -17.16 -30.18
CA LYS A 252 -5.02 -18.33 -29.40
C LYS A 252 -3.65 -18.77 -29.92
N VAL A 253 -2.72 -18.99 -29.00
CA VAL A 253 -1.33 -19.35 -29.32
C VAL A 253 -0.99 -20.70 -28.74
N VAL A 254 -0.06 -21.41 -29.37
CA VAL A 254 0.51 -22.64 -28.83
C VAL A 254 2.02 -22.59 -29.00
N ILE A 255 2.74 -22.90 -27.93
CA ILE A 255 4.19 -23.05 -27.93
C ILE A 255 4.48 -24.48 -27.51
N LEU A 256 5.06 -25.26 -28.41
CA LEU A 256 5.42 -26.66 -28.14
C LEU A 256 6.92 -26.84 -28.24
N LYS A 257 7.50 -27.47 -27.21
CA LYS A 257 8.88 -27.96 -27.25
C LYS A 257 8.90 -29.31 -27.96
N LEU A 258 9.61 -29.39 -29.08
CA LEU A 258 9.57 -30.58 -29.96
C LEU A 258 10.17 -31.83 -29.31
N GLN A 259 11.04 -31.66 -28.31
CA GLN A 259 11.66 -32.75 -27.53
C GLN A 259 10.68 -33.45 -26.61
N ASP A 260 9.65 -32.75 -26.10
CA ASP A 260 8.67 -33.31 -25.16
C ASP A 260 7.69 -34.28 -25.86
N TYR A 261 7.69 -34.28 -27.20
CA TYR A 261 6.81 -35.09 -28.04
C TYR A 261 7.62 -35.92 -29.06
N PRO A 262 8.49 -36.86 -28.62
CA PRO A 262 9.36 -37.60 -29.53
C PRO A 262 8.59 -38.55 -30.46
N SER A 263 7.45 -39.07 -30.01
CA SER A 263 6.61 -40.04 -30.73
C SER A 263 5.80 -39.46 -31.89
N LEU A 264 5.67 -38.13 -31.99
CA LEU A 264 4.91 -37.49 -33.07
C LEU A 264 5.69 -37.51 -34.39
N SER A 265 5.03 -37.85 -35.49
CA SER A 265 5.62 -37.78 -36.84
C SER A 265 5.38 -36.40 -37.49
N HIS A 266 4.17 -35.88 -37.37
CA HIS A 266 3.74 -34.60 -37.95
C HIS A 266 2.80 -33.86 -36.98
N ILE A 267 2.81 -32.53 -37.02
CA ILE A 267 1.77 -31.69 -36.39
C ILE A 267 0.73 -31.37 -37.45
N VAL A 268 -0.55 -31.49 -37.09
CA VAL A 268 -1.69 -31.20 -37.96
C VAL A 268 -2.45 -30.01 -37.39
N ILE A 269 -2.70 -28.99 -38.21
CA ILE A 269 -3.50 -27.83 -37.84
C ILE A 269 -4.76 -27.83 -38.69
N GLN A 270 -5.91 -27.80 -38.03
CA GLN A 270 -7.21 -27.71 -38.66
C GLN A 270 -7.57 -26.26 -38.92
N VAL A 271 -7.81 -25.95 -40.18
CA VAL A 271 -8.38 -24.68 -40.64
C VAL A 271 -9.85 -24.94 -40.96
N PRO A 272 -10.80 -24.45 -40.14
CA PRO A 272 -12.21 -24.61 -40.44
C PRO A 272 -12.62 -23.77 -41.66
N PRO A 273 -13.71 -24.13 -42.35
CA PRO A 273 -14.28 -23.29 -43.39
C PRO A 273 -14.74 -21.96 -42.78
N THR A 274 -14.35 -20.85 -43.40
CA THR A 274 -14.57 -19.50 -42.87
C THR A 274 -15.51 -18.74 -43.77
N VAL A 275 -16.71 -18.43 -43.30
CA VAL A 275 -17.69 -17.60 -44.03
C VAL A 275 -17.88 -16.28 -43.30
N GLY A 276 -17.62 -15.17 -43.98
CA GLY A 276 -17.83 -13.79 -43.50
C GLY A 276 -16.70 -13.17 -42.69
N ASN A 277 -15.67 -13.92 -42.30
CA ASN A 277 -14.57 -13.44 -41.44
C ASN A 277 -13.19 -13.71 -42.05
N LYS A 278 -12.25 -12.79 -41.79
CA LYS A 278 -10.83 -13.00 -42.10
C LYS A 278 -10.22 -14.00 -41.12
N TYR A 279 -9.63 -15.06 -41.64
CA TYR A 279 -8.90 -16.05 -40.85
C TYR A 279 -7.41 -15.93 -41.11
N THR A 280 -6.60 -15.91 -40.05
CA THR A 280 -5.15 -15.88 -40.12
C THR A 280 -4.54 -16.94 -39.20
N LEU A 281 -3.67 -17.77 -39.77
CA LEU A 281 -2.88 -18.78 -39.07
C LEU A 281 -1.40 -18.52 -39.35
N ASP A 282 -0.65 -18.25 -38.30
CA ASP A 282 0.80 -18.00 -38.38
C ASP A 282 1.53 -19.10 -37.62
N CYS A 283 2.51 -19.75 -38.26
CA CYS A 283 3.32 -20.79 -37.64
C CYS A 283 4.81 -20.57 -37.91
N GLU A 284 5.63 -20.79 -36.89
CA GLU A 284 7.08 -20.65 -36.97
C GLU A 284 7.80 -21.70 -36.11
N PHE A 285 8.79 -22.35 -36.71
CA PHE A 285 9.77 -23.20 -36.04
C PHE A 285 11.01 -22.38 -35.71
N PHE A 286 11.48 -22.47 -34.46
CA PHE A 286 12.60 -21.66 -33.99
C PHE A 286 13.50 -22.39 -32.98
N LYS A 287 14.71 -21.84 -32.81
CA LYS A 287 15.64 -22.21 -31.74
C LYS A 287 15.39 -21.33 -30.52
N GLU A 288 15.27 -21.93 -29.35
CA GLU A 288 14.98 -21.21 -28.10
C GLU A 288 15.98 -20.08 -27.82
N ASP A 289 17.27 -20.35 -27.98
CA ASP A 289 18.36 -19.39 -27.76
C ASP A 289 18.30 -18.18 -28.72
N SER A 290 17.65 -18.33 -29.89
CA SER A 290 17.47 -17.22 -30.83
C SER A 290 16.30 -16.29 -30.46
N ARG A 291 15.42 -16.73 -29.56
CA ARG A 291 14.22 -15.99 -29.12
C ARG A 291 14.32 -15.48 -27.69
N ARG A 292 15.19 -16.08 -26.88
CA ARG A 292 15.49 -15.63 -25.52
C ARG A 292 16.60 -14.60 -25.52
N VAL A 293 16.30 -13.44 -24.94
CA VAL A 293 17.23 -12.33 -24.87
C VAL A 293 17.28 -11.82 -23.44
N GLN A 294 18.48 -11.58 -22.91
CA GLN A 294 18.63 -11.03 -21.57
C GLN A 294 18.79 -9.51 -21.63
N LEU A 295 18.00 -8.80 -20.83
CA LEU A 295 18.06 -7.34 -20.70
C LEU A 295 18.23 -6.99 -19.22
N PRO A 296 19.42 -6.52 -18.79
CA PRO A 296 19.61 -6.07 -17.42
C PRO A 296 18.79 -4.79 -17.16
N VAL A 297 18.07 -4.79 -16.04
CA VAL A 297 17.37 -3.57 -15.62
C VAL A 297 18.36 -2.48 -15.22
N THR A 298 17.93 -1.24 -15.37
CA THR A 298 18.74 -0.08 -14.99
C THR A 298 18.84 0.04 -13.46
N HIS A 299 19.97 0.55 -12.98
CA HIS A 299 20.16 0.74 -11.55
C HIS A 299 19.23 1.84 -11.02
N LEU A 300 18.68 1.67 -9.81
CA LEU A 300 17.75 2.63 -9.20
C LEU A 300 18.36 4.02 -9.01
N PHE A 301 19.63 4.08 -8.59
CA PHE A 301 20.39 5.33 -8.43
C PHE A 301 20.85 5.95 -9.77
N SER A 302 20.40 5.43 -10.92
CA SER A 302 20.60 6.12 -12.19
C SER A 302 19.71 7.35 -12.35
N PHE A 303 18.70 7.52 -11.49
CA PHE A 303 17.75 8.65 -11.50
C PHE A 303 17.09 8.88 -12.87
N GLY A 304 16.92 7.83 -13.68
CA GLY A 304 16.32 7.90 -15.01
C GLY A 304 17.25 8.42 -16.11
N LEU A 305 18.53 8.68 -15.78
CA LEU A 305 19.55 9.10 -16.75
C LEU A 305 20.09 7.92 -17.57
N SER A 306 20.03 6.69 -17.03
CA SER A 306 20.43 5.49 -17.75
C SER A 306 19.22 4.80 -18.39
N SER A 307 19.44 4.22 -19.58
CA SER A 307 18.49 3.34 -20.25
C SER A 307 19.20 2.08 -20.74
N SER A 308 18.57 0.92 -20.57
CA SER A 308 18.99 -0.31 -21.23
C SER A 308 18.20 -0.43 -22.53
N LYS A 309 18.87 -0.63 -23.66
CA LYS A 309 18.25 -0.75 -24.99
C LYS A 309 18.67 -2.06 -25.63
N ILE A 310 17.72 -2.71 -26.32
CA ILE A 310 18.00 -3.89 -27.14
C ILE A 310 17.16 -3.87 -28.41
N THR A 311 17.80 -4.19 -29.53
CA THR A 311 17.14 -4.33 -30.84
C THR A 311 17.01 -5.81 -31.17
N LEU A 312 15.79 -6.24 -31.49
CA LEU A 312 15.47 -7.61 -31.86
C LEU A 312 15.73 -7.77 -33.35
N ASN A 313 16.89 -8.32 -33.70
CA ASN A 313 17.41 -8.40 -35.07
C ASN A 313 16.71 -9.45 -35.96
N SER A 314 15.66 -10.10 -35.47
CA SER A 314 14.95 -11.15 -36.20
C SER A 314 13.54 -10.69 -36.59
N THR A 315 12.90 -11.40 -37.53
CA THR A 315 11.50 -11.22 -37.94
C THR A 315 10.62 -12.37 -37.44
N GLY A 316 10.93 -12.91 -36.27
CA GLY A 316 10.14 -13.94 -35.60
C GLY A 316 8.80 -13.43 -35.06
N LEU A 317 7.91 -14.37 -34.73
CA LEU A 317 6.56 -14.15 -34.20
C LEU A 317 6.52 -14.10 -32.66
N LEU A 318 7.57 -14.57 -31.98
CA LEU A 318 7.67 -14.60 -30.53
C LEU A 318 9.07 -14.21 -30.07
N TYR A 319 9.14 -13.31 -29.08
CA TYR A 319 10.37 -13.03 -28.32
C TYR A 319 10.12 -13.13 -26.83
N ASN A 320 11.12 -13.60 -26.11
CA ASN A 320 11.12 -13.65 -24.66
C ASN A 320 12.32 -12.86 -24.12
N ILE A 321 12.04 -11.72 -23.50
CA ILE A 321 13.07 -10.85 -22.94
C ILE A 321 13.09 -11.03 -21.43
N GLN A 322 14.20 -11.55 -20.90
CA GLN A 322 14.40 -11.77 -19.47
C GLN A 322 14.94 -10.50 -18.81
N LEU A 323 14.18 -9.94 -17.87
CA LEU A 323 14.53 -8.72 -17.15
C LEU A 323 15.43 -9.04 -15.95
N GLN A 324 16.74 -9.06 -16.18
CA GLN A 324 17.71 -9.48 -15.16
C GLN A 324 17.77 -8.46 -14.01
N HIS A 325 17.88 -8.96 -12.77
CA HIS A 325 17.92 -8.17 -11.53
C HIS A 325 16.63 -7.38 -11.21
N PHE A 326 15.49 -7.76 -11.80
CA PHE A 326 14.18 -7.21 -11.43
C PHE A 326 13.50 -8.06 -10.34
N ASN A 327 13.82 -7.78 -9.08
CA ASN A 327 13.37 -8.61 -7.95
C ASN A 327 12.79 -7.81 -6.76
N GLN A 328 12.93 -6.48 -6.76
CA GLN A 328 12.55 -5.62 -5.63
C GLN A 328 11.28 -4.81 -5.89
N ILE A 329 10.43 -4.67 -4.88
CA ILE A 329 9.13 -3.98 -4.98
C ILE A 329 9.20 -2.49 -5.33
N TYR A 330 10.32 -1.83 -5.00
CA TYR A 330 10.54 -0.41 -5.28
C TYR A 330 11.11 -0.16 -6.68
N GLN A 331 11.59 -1.20 -7.37
CA GLN A 331 11.97 -1.09 -8.76
C GLN A 331 10.74 -0.81 -9.62
N ALA A 332 10.81 0.28 -10.37
CA ALA A 332 9.76 0.69 -11.28
C ALA A 332 10.37 1.25 -12.56
N PHE A 333 9.96 0.68 -13.68
CA PHE A 333 10.52 0.99 -14.99
C PHE A 333 9.40 1.32 -15.98
N LYS A 334 9.73 2.17 -16.93
CA LYS A 334 8.97 2.34 -18.17
C LYS A 334 9.68 1.56 -19.26
N ILE A 335 8.99 0.60 -19.84
CA ILE A 335 9.44 -0.17 -20.99
C ILE A 335 8.77 0.44 -22.22
N TYR A 336 9.58 0.97 -23.12
CA TYR A 336 9.16 1.45 -24.42
C TYR A 336 9.43 0.37 -25.45
N ILE A 337 8.40 -0.01 -26.19
CA ILE A 337 8.49 -0.97 -27.28
C ILE A 337 8.16 -0.22 -28.56
N GLU A 338 9.17 -0.04 -29.40
CA GLU A 338 9.05 0.62 -30.70
C GLU A 338 9.05 -0.44 -31.80
N SER A 339 8.07 -0.35 -32.69
CA SER A 339 7.92 -1.29 -33.81
C SER A 339 8.19 -0.57 -35.13
N HIS A 340 9.26 -1.00 -35.81
CA HIS A 340 9.69 -0.48 -37.10
C HIS A 340 9.32 -1.47 -38.21
N CYS A 341 8.41 -1.08 -39.09
CA CYS A 341 7.86 -1.95 -40.12
C CYS A 341 7.92 -1.28 -41.50
N GLN A 342 8.33 -2.01 -42.54
CA GLN A 342 8.61 -1.46 -43.88
C GLN A 342 7.36 -1.02 -44.69
N SER A 343 6.13 -1.33 -44.25
CA SER A 343 4.89 -1.05 -45.02
C SER A 343 3.69 -0.73 -44.12
N LEU A 344 2.87 0.24 -44.56
CA LEU A 344 1.67 0.82 -43.89
C LEU A 344 0.35 0.03 -44.09
N LYS A 345 0.38 -1.20 -44.62
CA LYS A 345 -0.84 -2.03 -44.70
C LYS A 345 -1.42 -2.31 -43.30
N GLU A 346 -2.74 -2.48 -43.19
CA GLU A 346 -3.37 -2.93 -41.94
C GLU A 346 -2.73 -4.23 -41.44
N ARG A 347 -2.02 -4.13 -40.31
CA ARG A 347 -1.37 -5.27 -39.66
C ARG A 347 -2.18 -5.73 -38.46
N LYS A 348 -1.99 -7.01 -38.15
CA LYS A 348 -2.43 -7.60 -36.90
C LYS A 348 -1.77 -6.88 -35.71
N PRO A 349 -2.51 -6.61 -34.64
CA PRO A 349 -1.93 -6.01 -33.44
C PRO A 349 -0.95 -6.97 -32.79
N SER A 350 0.11 -6.43 -32.19
CA SER A 350 1.02 -7.19 -31.34
C SER A 350 0.49 -7.26 -29.92
N VAL A 351 0.78 -8.36 -29.23
CA VAL A 351 0.44 -8.54 -27.82
C VAL A 351 1.74 -8.54 -27.02
N TYR A 352 1.81 -7.71 -25.99
CA TYR A 352 2.93 -7.66 -25.08
C TYR A 352 2.47 -8.12 -23.71
N ARG A 353 3.14 -9.12 -23.15
CA ARG A 353 2.85 -9.66 -21.82
C ARG A 353 4.08 -9.53 -20.94
N LEU A 354 3.95 -8.79 -19.85
CA LEU A 354 4.91 -8.85 -18.75
C LEU A 354 4.47 -9.97 -17.81
N HIS A 355 5.25 -11.03 -17.75
CA HIS A 355 5.01 -12.21 -16.93
C HIS A 355 5.89 -12.19 -15.68
N ILE A 356 5.27 -12.34 -14.50
CA ILE A 356 6.00 -12.47 -13.23
C ILE A 356 5.81 -13.90 -12.70
N PRO A 357 6.88 -14.73 -12.68
CA PRO A 357 6.73 -16.17 -12.51
C PRO A 357 6.30 -16.60 -11.10
N TRP A 358 6.55 -15.77 -10.09
CA TRP A 358 6.25 -16.11 -8.69
C TRP A 358 4.92 -15.57 -8.19
N SER A 359 4.18 -14.71 -8.91
CA SER A 359 3.07 -13.95 -8.32
C SER A 359 1.78 -13.88 -9.14
N HIS A 360 1.67 -14.55 -10.29
CA HIS A 360 0.46 -14.51 -11.16
C HIS A 360 -0.10 -13.09 -11.31
N GLU A 361 0.79 -12.12 -11.52
CA GLU A 361 0.49 -10.69 -11.60
C GLU A 361 0.71 -10.12 -13.00
N ASP A 362 0.61 -10.99 -14.00
CA ASP A 362 0.85 -10.66 -15.39
C ASP A 362 0.03 -9.44 -15.85
N SER A 363 0.65 -8.66 -16.72
CA SER A 363 -0.02 -7.56 -17.41
C SER A 363 0.09 -7.76 -18.91
N VAL A 364 -1.04 -7.68 -19.60
CA VAL A 364 -1.13 -7.86 -21.05
C VAL A 364 -1.60 -6.57 -21.70
N ILE A 365 -0.92 -6.14 -22.75
CA ILE A 365 -1.25 -4.94 -23.53
C ILE A 365 -1.33 -5.32 -25.01
N VAL A 366 -2.38 -4.87 -25.67
CA VAL A 366 -2.56 -5.01 -27.12
C VAL A 366 -2.15 -3.70 -27.79
N ALA A 367 -1.22 -3.77 -28.74
CA ALA A 367 -0.67 -2.62 -29.43
C ALA A 367 -0.94 -2.69 -30.93
N LYS A 368 -1.37 -1.57 -31.52
CA LYS A 368 -1.40 -1.40 -32.98
C LYS A 368 0.03 -1.34 -33.52
N VAL A 369 0.26 -1.75 -34.76
CA VAL A 369 1.60 -1.82 -35.36
C VAL A 369 1.59 -1.11 -36.71
N PRO A 370 2.54 -0.20 -37.01
CA PRO A 370 3.63 0.27 -36.14
C PRO A 370 3.13 1.22 -35.04
N SER A 371 3.73 1.13 -33.85
CA SER A 371 3.52 2.06 -32.74
C SER A 371 4.70 2.07 -31.76
N LEU A 372 4.75 3.13 -30.97
CA LEU A 372 5.52 3.22 -29.73
C LEU A 372 4.56 2.94 -28.55
N THR A 373 4.76 1.82 -27.87
CA THR A 373 3.94 1.42 -26.72
C THR A 373 4.73 1.57 -25.42
N GLU A 374 4.12 2.18 -24.40
CA GLU A 374 4.69 2.29 -23.05
C GLU A 374 4.04 1.26 -22.12
N ILE A 375 4.87 0.45 -21.45
CA ILE A 375 4.46 -0.49 -20.40
C ILE A 375 5.12 -0.07 -19.08
N SER A 376 4.34 -0.03 -18.01
CA SER A 376 4.88 0.20 -16.66
C SER A 376 5.21 -1.13 -15.99
N ALA A 377 6.51 -1.42 -15.81
CA ALA A 377 6.98 -2.63 -15.14
C ALA A 377 7.23 -2.36 -13.66
N LYS A 378 6.45 -3.02 -12.80
CA LYS A 378 6.37 -2.83 -11.36
C LYS A 378 5.94 -4.15 -10.71
N LEU A 379 6.38 -4.42 -9.48
CA LEU A 379 6.01 -5.63 -8.74
C LEU A 379 4.99 -5.31 -7.63
N HIS A 380 4.07 -6.24 -7.35
CA HIS A 380 3.26 -6.21 -6.12
C HIS A 380 3.93 -6.96 -4.97
N ILE A 381 4.80 -7.94 -5.27
CA ILE A 381 5.53 -8.77 -4.31
C ILE A 381 6.96 -8.99 -4.82
N ALA A 382 7.94 -8.86 -3.93
CA ALA A 382 9.34 -9.14 -4.22
C ALA A 382 9.54 -10.62 -4.56
N GLN A 383 10.63 -10.93 -5.26
CA GLN A 383 11.01 -12.33 -5.50
C GLN A 383 11.22 -13.04 -4.14
N PRO A 384 10.57 -14.20 -3.91
CA PRO A 384 10.82 -15.00 -2.71
C PRO A 384 12.29 -15.47 -2.65
N GLN A 385 12.89 -15.54 -1.45
CA GLN A 385 14.32 -15.87 -1.29
C GLN A 385 14.75 -17.21 -1.91
N ASN A 386 13.83 -18.19 -2.03
CA ASN A 386 14.11 -19.51 -2.60
C ASN A 386 13.72 -19.64 -4.09
N ASP A 387 13.34 -18.55 -4.74
CA ASP A 387 12.92 -18.55 -6.15
C ASP A 387 14.00 -17.94 -7.04
N SER A 388 14.47 -18.68 -8.04
CA SER A 388 15.49 -18.22 -8.99
C SER A 388 14.91 -17.77 -10.33
N ARG A 389 13.58 -17.83 -10.52
CA ARG A 389 12.92 -17.48 -11.78
C ARG A 389 12.97 -15.97 -12.00
N VAL A 390 13.09 -15.53 -13.25
CA VAL A 390 13.27 -14.11 -13.63
C VAL A 390 12.00 -13.61 -14.33
N PRO A 391 11.59 -12.34 -14.15
CA PRO A 391 10.50 -11.74 -14.93
C PRO A 391 10.77 -11.73 -16.43
N GLU A 392 9.73 -12.01 -17.21
CA GLU A 392 9.82 -12.15 -18.67
C GLU A 392 8.88 -11.17 -19.36
N LEU A 393 9.37 -10.51 -20.40
CA LEU A 393 8.54 -9.73 -21.33
C LEU A 393 8.39 -10.54 -22.62
N ASN A 394 7.20 -11.11 -22.79
CA ASN A 394 6.82 -11.86 -23.97
C ASN A 394 6.25 -10.88 -25.01
N ILE A 395 6.85 -10.87 -26.19
CA ILE A 395 6.42 -10.07 -27.33
C ILE A 395 5.87 -11.02 -28.39
N TYR A 396 4.56 -11.02 -28.56
CA TYR A 396 3.87 -11.70 -29.65
C TYR A 396 3.78 -10.70 -30.81
N SER A 397 4.71 -10.82 -31.74
CA SER A 397 4.98 -9.84 -32.79
C SER A 397 4.19 -10.10 -34.07
N SER A 398 3.99 -9.03 -34.85
CA SER A 398 3.58 -9.17 -36.25
C SER A 398 4.77 -9.61 -37.10
N SER A 399 4.50 -10.33 -38.19
CA SER A 399 5.54 -10.63 -39.18
C SER A 399 6.16 -9.35 -39.75
N ASP A 400 7.42 -9.44 -40.16
CA ASP A 400 8.12 -8.43 -40.97
C ASP A 400 8.21 -7.05 -40.31
N CYS A 401 8.36 -7.04 -38.98
CA CYS A 401 8.66 -5.88 -38.16
C CYS A 401 9.92 -6.13 -37.35
N GLN A 402 10.73 -5.09 -37.19
CA GLN A 402 11.83 -5.04 -36.23
C GLN A 402 11.34 -4.33 -34.97
N TYR A 403 11.71 -4.88 -33.81
CA TYR A 403 11.29 -4.36 -32.52
C TYR A 403 12.50 -3.86 -31.75
N GLU A 404 12.37 -2.69 -31.16
CA GLU A 404 13.33 -2.12 -30.25
C GLU A 404 12.69 -1.97 -28.87
N VAL A 405 13.38 -2.46 -27.84
CA VAL A 405 12.92 -2.40 -26.46
C VAL A 405 13.87 -1.53 -25.65
N ILE A 406 13.34 -0.47 -25.08
CA ILE A 406 14.08 0.49 -24.26
C ILE A 406 13.49 0.49 -22.85
N LEU A 407 14.31 0.13 -21.87
CA LEU A 407 13.95 0.11 -20.46
C LEU A 407 14.56 1.33 -19.76
N LYS A 408 13.71 2.17 -19.18
CA LYS A 408 14.11 3.37 -18.41
C LYS A 408 13.61 3.31 -16.98
N THR A 409 14.47 3.67 -16.04
CA THR A 409 14.07 3.89 -14.63
C THR A 409 13.10 5.06 -14.55
N SER A 410 11.99 4.90 -13.81
CA SER A 410 11.01 5.97 -13.63
C SER A 410 10.93 6.43 -12.17
N LEU A 411 11.53 7.58 -11.88
CA LEU A 411 11.55 8.15 -10.52
C LEU A 411 10.15 8.39 -9.94
N LEU A 412 9.22 8.90 -10.75
CA LEU A 412 7.84 9.13 -10.30
C LEU A 412 7.15 7.81 -9.92
N GLN A 413 7.39 6.74 -10.67
CA GLN A 413 6.82 5.43 -10.34
C GLN A 413 7.52 4.78 -9.14
N ILE A 414 8.84 4.97 -8.97
CA ILE A 414 9.57 4.54 -7.76
C ILE A 414 8.98 5.24 -6.53
N LEU A 415 8.81 6.56 -6.58
CA LEU A 415 8.18 7.32 -5.50
C LEU A 415 6.75 6.82 -5.25
N GLY A 416 6.00 6.56 -6.31
CA GLY A 416 4.67 5.94 -6.23
C GLY A 416 4.69 4.59 -5.52
N GLN A 417 5.69 3.73 -5.76
CA GLN A 417 5.86 2.46 -5.04
C GLN A 417 6.24 2.68 -3.58
N VAL A 418 7.15 3.61 -3.28
CA VAL A 418 7.51 3.96 -1.89
C VAL A 418 6.26 4.37 -1.11
N ILE A 419 5.41 5.23 -1.68
CA ILE A 419 4.13 5.62 -1.05
C ILE A 419 3.17 4.42 -0.98
N ARG A 420 3.01 3.63 -2.05
CA ARG A 420 2.10 2.48 -2.05
C ARG A 420 2.42 1.47 -0.94
N PHE A 421 3.70 1.26 -0.62
CA PHE A 421 4.12 0.29 0.40
C PHE A 421 4.28 0.91 1.80
N HIS A 422 4.63 2.19 1.90
CA HIS A 422 5.01 2.82 3.18
C HIS A 422 4.17 4.03 3.59
N ALA A 423 3.13 4.40 2.84
CA ALA A 423 2.24 5.52 3.20
C ALA A 423 1.62 5.36 4.60
N GLY A 424 1.36 4.12 5.02
CA GLY A 424 0.87 3.82 6.36
C GLY A 424 1.81 4.33 7.46
N ALA A 425 3.12 4.43 7.23
CA ALA A 425 4.07 4.95 8.21
C ALA A 425 4.16 6.49 8.21
N LEU A 426 3.64 7.18 7.19
CA LEU A 426 3.79 8.63 7.02
C LEU A 426 3.27 9.47 8.20
N PRO A 427 2.12 9.16 8.83
CA PRO A 427 1.66 9.90 10.02
C PRO A 427 2.69 9.90 11.16
N VAL A 428 3.45 8.82 11.32
CA VAL A 428 4.50 8.71 12.35
C VAL A 428 5.58 9.76 12.12
N TYR A 429 6.02 9.94 10.87
CA TYR A 429 7.01 10.96 10.51
C TYR A 429 6.48 12.37 10.70
N VAL A 430 5.21 12.61 10.38
CA VAL A 430 4.60 13.94 10.60
C VAL A 430 4.56 14.27 12.10
N VAL A 431 4.05 13.36 12.92
CA VAL A 431 3.96 13.57 14.37
C VAL A 431 5.34 13.69 15.01
N SER A 432 6.30 12.87 14.59
CA SER A 432 7.69 12.95 15.07
C SER A 432 8.34 14.30 14.74
N ASN A 433 8.08 14.85 13.56
CA ASN A 433 8.57 16.16 13.17
C ASN A 433 7.91 17.30 13.98
N ILE A 434 6.60 17.22 14.24
CA ILE A 434 5.90 18.18 15.11
C ILE A 434 6.46 18.14 16.54
N LEU A 435 6.75 16.95 17.08
CA LEU A 435 7.38 16.78 18.39
C LEU A 435 8.78 17.38 18.46
N LEU A 436 9.61 17.17 17.43
CA LEU A 436 10.94 17.80 17.36
C LEU A 436 10.83 19.34 17.33
N THR A 437 9.86 19.88 16.59
CA THR A 437 9.57 21.31 16.56
C THR A 437 9.17 21.84 17.93
N TYR A 438 8.30 21.11 18.65
CA TYR A 438 7.90 21.47 20.00
C TYR A 438 9.10 21.49 20.96
N GLY A 439 9.98 20.50 20.87
CA GLY A 439 11.26 20.49 21.61
C GLY A 439 12.15 21.69 21.31
N GLY A 440 12.22 22.08 20.03
CA GLY A 440 12.90 23.29 19.58
C GLY A 440 12.34 24.55 20.23
N GLN A 441 11.01 24.70 20.22
CA GLN A 441 10.31 25.83 20.83
C GLN A 441 10.53 25.92 22.35
N LEU A 442 10.57 24.77 23.05
CA LEU A 442 10.94 24.74 24.47
C LEU A 442 12.40 25.15 24.68
N SER A 443 13.31 24.71 23.80
CA SER A 443 14.72 25.10 23.88
C SER A 443 14.93 26.59 23.61
N THR A 444 14.22 27.19 22.65
CA THR A 444 14.28 28.63 22.36
C THR A 444 13.66 29.44 23.49
N LEU A 445 12.59 28.94 24.12
CA LEU A 445 12.01 29.54 25.32
C LEU A 445 13.01 29.58 26.48
N ILE A 446 13.85 28.54 26.64
CA ILE A 446 14.93 28.51 27.64
C ILE A 446 16.04 29.52 27.30
N SER A 447 16.51 29.57 26.05
CA SER A 447 17.70 30.35 25.68
C SER A 447 17.40 31.83 25.43
N ALA A 448 16.32 32.13 24.71
CA ALA A 448 15.95 33.47 24.26
C ALA A 448 14.80 34.08 25.07
N GLY A 449 14.13 33.30 25.91
CA GLY A 449 13.01 33.76 26.72
C GLY A 449 11.69 33.98 25.96
N GLN A 450 11.67 33.72 24.64
CA GLN A 450 10.51 33.84 23.75
C GLN A 450 10.33 32.55 22.94
N CYS A 451 9.08 32.23 22.59
CA CYS A 451 8.77 31.06 21.77
C CYS A 451 8.93 31.39 20.27
N SER A 452 9.69 30.57 19.54
CA SER A 452 9.85 30.70 18.09
C SER A 452 8.58 30.27 17.32
N ASP A 453 8.43 30.77 16.09
CA ASP A 453 7.36 30.35 15.19
C ASP A 453 7.49 28.89 14.77
N PHE A 454 6.36 28.18 14.66
CA PHE A 454 6.33 26.76 14.33
C PHE A 454 7.08 26.46 13.02
N SER A 455 6.80 27.19 11.94
CA SER A 455 7.40 26.94 10.63
C SER A 455 8.92 27.15 10.62
N LEU A 456 9.39 28.19 11.31
CA LEU A 456 10.81 28.49 11.45
C LEU A 456 11.53 27.40 12.25
N GLU A 457 10.94 27.01 13.37
CA GLU A 457 11.53 26.01 14.26
C GLU A 457 11.50 24.60 13.65
N LEU A 458 10.46 24.28 12.85
CA LEU A 458 10.37 23.03 12.10
C LEU A 458 11.57 22.88 11.15
N VAL A 459 11.86 23.90 10.34
CA VAL A 459 13.01 23.87 9.41
C VAL A 459 14.34 23.70 10.16
N ARG A 460 14.45 24.29 11.36
CA ARG A 460 15.65 24.20 12.21
C ARG A 460 15.83 22.81 12.84
N THR A 461 14.75 22.21 13.33
CA THR A 461 14.83 21.03 14.21
C THR A 461 14.51 19.71 13.52
N ALA A 462 13.61 19.69 12.55
CA ALA A 462 13.22 18.51 11.78
C ALA A 462 14.32 18.12 10.80
N LYS A 463 15.38 17.51 11.34
CA LYS A 463 16.52 17.03 10.56
C LYS A 463 16.64 15.51 10.70
N PRO A 464 16.71 14.77 9.57
CA PRO A 464 16.72 13.30 9.61
C PRO A 464 17.93 12.74 10.37
N TYR A 465 19.08 13.43 10.31
CA TYR A 465 20.30 13.03 11.01
C TYR A 465 20.18 13.02 12.55
N LYS A 466 19.15 13.65 13.13
CA LYS A 466 18.92 13.59 14.58
C LYS A 466 18.25 12.27 15.02
N VAL A 467 17.57 11.57 14.12
CA VAL A 467 16.73 10.42 14.46
C VAL A 467 17.15 9.16 13.72
N GLU A 468 17.35 9.23 12.40
CA GLU A 468 17.61 8.06 11.56
C GLU A 468 18.92 7.31 11.89
N PRO A 469 20.04 7.98 12.22
CA PRO A 469 21.26 7.27 12.63
C PRO A 469 21.06 6.46 13.90
N LEU A 470 20.29 6.96 14.89
CA LEU A 470 20.01 6.24 16.13
C LEU A 470 19.23 4.95 15.86
N LEU A 471 18.22 5.02 14.99
CA LEU A 471 17.46 3.84 14.56
C LEU A 471 18.34 2.84 13.82
N SER A 472 19.20 3.33 12.92
CA SER A 472 20.13 2.49 12.16
C SER A 472 21.12 1.76 13.07
N ILE A 473 21.63 2.45 14.10
CA ILE A 473 22.50 1.85 15.13
C ILE A 473 21.75 0.76 15.89
N VAL A 474 20.51 1.00 16.34
CA VAL A 474 19.72 -0.01 17.06
C VAL A 474 19.47 -1.24 16.20
N VAL A 475 19.06 -1.06 14.94
CA VAL A 475 18.83 -2.18 14.00
C VAL A 475 20.13 -2.93 13.72
N PHE A 476 21.26 -2.23 13.59
CA PHE A 476 22.57 -2.86 13.43
C PHE A 476 22.96 -3.67 14.67
N LEU A 477 22.75 -3.12 15.87
CA LEU A 477 23.02 -3.80 17.14
C LEU A 477 22.14 -5.03 17.34
N GLN A 478 20.88 -5.01 16.87
CA GLN A 478 19.99 -6.18 16.88
C GLN A 478 20.51 -7.34 16.01
N GLY A 479 21.44 -7.10 15.09
CA GLY A 479 22.14 -8.14 14.36
C GLY A 479 23.07 -9.00 15.25
N PHE A 480 23.44 -8.53 16.45
CA PHE A 480 24.32 -9.24 17.36
C PHE A 480 23.52 -10.00 18.44
N ASN A 481 23.86 -11.27 18.66
CA ASN A 481 23.15 -12.15 19.60
C ASN A 481 23.12 -11.61 21.04
N TRP A 482 24.22 -11.06 21.55
CA TRP A 482 24.30 -10.51 22.92
C TRP A 482 23.32 -9.36 23.14
N PHE A 483 23.15 -8.49 22.14
CA PHE A 483 22.23 -7.36 22.23
C PHE A 483 20.78 -7.83 22.09
N ARG A 484 20.53 -8.82 21.22
CA ARG A 484 19.21 -9.44 21.07
C ARG A 484 18.75 -10.11 22.38
N GLU A 485 19.62 -10.84 23.07
CA GLU A 485 19.31 -11.46 24.36
C GLU A 485 18.96 -10.41 25.44
N ILE A 486 19.71 -9.31 25.50
CA ILE A 486 19.39 -8.19 26.40
C ILE A 486 18.05 -7.56 26.01
N TRP A 487 17.81 -7.35 24.72
CA TRP A 487 16.58 -6.77 24.20
C TRP A 487 15.34 -7.62 24.53
N GLU A 488 15.45 -8.93 24.34
CA GLU A 488 14.42 -9.92 24.68
C GLU A 488 14.22 -10.01 26.20
N SER A 489 15.29 -9.96 27.00
CA SER A 489 15.22 -9.93 28.47
C SER A 489 14.47 -8.70 28.98
N LEU A 490 14.55 -7.56 28.28
CA LEU A 490 13.79 -6.35 28.60
C LEU A 490 12.33 -6.43 28.13
N SER A 491 11.94 -7.52 27.48
CA SER A 491 10.62 -7.74 26.86
C SER A 491 10.25 -6.62 25.89
N LEU A 492 11.24 -6.07 25.19
CA LEU A 492 11.02 -5.04 24.18
C LEU A 492 10.60 -5.69 22.85
N PRO A 493 9.60 -5.15 22.14
CA PRO A 493 9.22 -5.66 20.83
C PRO A 493 10.36 -5.46 19.82
N GLU A 494 10.37 -6.27 18.78
CA GLU A 494 11.26 -6.06 17.64
C GLU A 494 11.00 -4.68 16.99
N VAL A 495 12.05 -4.03 16.52
CA VAL A 495 11.95 -2.71 15.89
C VAL A 495 11.34 -2.88 14.50
N ASP A 496 10.35 -2.05 14.16
CA ASP A 496 9.60 -2.19 12.90
C ASP A 496 10.51 -2.15 11.66
N ALA A 497 11.61 -1.39 11.74
CA ALA A 497 12.62 -1.31 10.68
C ALA A 497 13.37 -2.63 10.44
N ALA A 498 13.59 -3.45 11.48
CA ALA A 498 14.21 -4.77 11.36
C ALA A 498 13.25 -5.76 10.65
N VAL A 499 11.97 -5.73 11.03
CA VAL A 499 10.91 -6.53 10.39
C VAL A 499 10.77 -6.16 8.91
N LEU A 500 10.71 -4.88 8.58
CA LEU A 500 10.61 -4.42 7.18
C LEU A 500 11.85 -4.77 6.34
N ARG A 501 13.04 -4.77 6.96
CA ARG A 501 14.28 -5.21 6.32
C ARG A 501 14.27 -6.72 6.04
N SER A 502 13.72 -7.53 6.95
CA SER A 502 13.61 -8.99 6.75
C SER A 502 12.67 -9.39 5.60
N GLN A 503 11.76 -8.50 5.19
CA GLN A 503 10.80 -8.72 4.11
C GLN A 503 11.27 -8.19 2.74
N ASP A 504 12.55 -7.81 2.61
CA ASP A 504 13.13 -7.17 1.41
C ASP A 504 12.35 -5.93 0.93
N ALA A 505 11.58 -5.31 1.83
CA ALA A 505 10.67 -4.21 1.54
C ALA A 505 11.28 -2.84 1.85
N TRP A 506 12.51 -2.81 2.37
CA TRP A 506 13.15 -1.61 2.93
C TRP A 506 14.52 -1.33 2.31
N PHE A 507 14.67 -0.17 1.67
CA PHE A 507 15.98 0.35 1.24
C PHE A 507 16.31 1.67 1.96
N PRO A 508 17.60 2.04 2.14
CA PRO A 508 18.01 3.10 3.06
C PRO A 508 17.39 4.48 2.82
N LEU A 509 17.05 4.85 1.57
CA LEU A 509 16.47 6.17 1.29
C LEU A 509 14.96 6.24 1.58
N VAL A 510 14.26 5.12 1.81
CA VAL A 510 12.81 5.15 2.13
C VAL A 510 12.56 6.03 3.35
N SER A 511 13.33 5.82 4.41
CA SER A 511 13.21 6.59 5.65
C SER A 511 13.44 8.08 5.41
N LEU A 512 14.46 8.43 4.62
CA LEU A 512 14.76 9.81 4.26
C LEU A 512 13.62 10.45 3.46
N ILE A 513 13.09 9.76 2.46
CA ILE A 513 11.98 10.24 1.63
C ILE A 513 10.73 10.46 2.50
N LEU A 514 10.36 9.49 3.35
CA LEU A 514 9.21 9.61 4.24
C LEU A 514 9.41 10.71 5.29
N PHE A 515 10.62 10.90 5.79
CA PHE A 515 10.95 11.98 6.71
C PHE A 515 10.76 13.34 6.04
N LEU A 516 11.30 13.54 4.83
CA LEU A 516 11.16 14.78 4.06
C LEU A 516 9.70 15.09 3.71
N LEU A 517 8.95 14.08 3.25
CA LEU A 517 7.51 14.21 3.00
C LEU A 517 6.75 14.52 4.29
N GLY A 518 7.10 13.86 5.39
CA GLY A 518 6.53 14.12 6.71
C GLY A 518 6.79 15.55 7.19
N THR A 519 7.99 16.09 6.99
CA THR A 519 8.33 17.49 7.28
C THR A 519 7.52 18.44 6.39
N GLY A 520 7.40 18.15 5.09
CA GLY A 520 6.60 18.94 4.16
C GLY A 520 5.11 18.98 4.54
N ILE A 521 4.54 17.84 4.91
CA ILE A 521 3.16 17.76 5.41
C ILE A 521 3.01 18.51 6.73
N ALA A 522 3.96 18.36 7.68
CA ALA A 522 3.93 19.11 8.94
C ALA A 522 3.96 20.63 8.70
N TYR A 523 4.77 21.10 7.75
CA TYR A 523 4.87 22.52 7.38
C TYR A 523 3.54 23.04 6.83
N TRP A 524 3.00 22.39 5.79
CA TRP A 524 1.73 22.79 5.18
C TRP A 524 0.57 22.71 6.16
N ASN A 525 0.57 21.71 7.05
CA ASN A 525 -0.40 21.60 8.12
C ASN A 525 -0.30 22.79 9.10
N GLY A 526 0.91 23.18 9.51
CA GLY A 526 1.11 24.39 10.34
C GLY A 526 0.64 25.68 9.66
N VAL A 527 0.91 25.84 8.36
CA VAL A 527 0.42 26.98 7.55
C VAL A 527 -1.10 26.99 7.47
N PHE A 528 -1.71 25.85 7.19
CA PHE A 528 -3.16 25.68 7.16
C PHE A 528 -3.78 26.05 8.51
N PHE A 529 -3.26 25.51 9.62
CA PHE A 529 -3.73 25.83 10.97
C PHE A 529 -3.66 27.32 11.29
N SER A 530 -2.52 27.96 11.01
CA SER A 530 -2.37 29.40 11.26
C SER A 530 -3.35 30.22 10.42
N THR A 531 -3.62 29.81 9.18
CA THR A 531 -4.53 30.51 8.27
C THR A 531 -5.99 30.33 8.71
N SER A 532 -6.40 29.10 9.04
CA SER A 532 -7.72 28.80 9.60
C SER A 532 -7.96 29.55 10.90
N LEU A 533 -6.98 29.59 11.80
CA LEU A 533 -7.08 30.31 13.07
C LEU A 533 -7.31 31.82 12.85
N ARG A 534 -6.62 32.43 11.89
CA ARG A 534 -6.84 33.83 11.51
C ARG A 534 -8.26 34.06 11.00
N LEU A 535 -8.77 33.20 10.12
CA LEU A 535 -10.13 33.28 9.60
C LEU A 535 -11.18 33.14 10.71
N PHE A 536 -11.07 32.09 11.54
CA PHE A 536 -11.99 31.86 12.65
C PHE A 536 -11.92 32.95 13.71
N SER A 537 -10.73 33.49 14.02
CA SER A 537 -10.60 34.62 14.96
C SER A 537 -11.23 35.90 14.44
N SER A 538 -11.13 36.16 13.12
CA SER A 538 -11.77 37.30 12.47
C SER A 538 -13.29 37.18 12.55
N LEU A 539 -13.82 35.99 12.21
CA LEU A 539 -15.25 35.70 12.34
C LEU A 539 -15.71 35.81 13.80
N TRP A 540 -14.90 35.34 14.74
CA TRP A 540 -15.19 35.42 16.18
C TRP A 540 -15.28 36.87 16.66
N LEU A 541 -14.33 37.73 16.25
CA LEU A 541 -14.34 39.17 16.55
C LEU A 541 -15.57 39.88 15.98
N THR A 542 -16.08 39.44 14.82
CA THR A 542 -17.31 40.00 14.24
C THR A 542 -18.58 39.57 14.97
N LEU A 543 -18.60 38.37 15.55
CA LEU A 543 -19.80 37.78 16.17
C LEU A 543 -19.88 38.03 17.68
N PHE A 544 -18.74 38.14 18.37
CA PHE A 544 -18.68 38.22 19.83
C PHE A 544 -17.68 39.30 20.28
N ARG A 545 -18.08 40.12 21.27
CA ARG A 545 -17.15 41.07 21.89
C ARG A 545 -16.01 40.34 22.61
N PRO A 546 -14.76 40.85 22.53
CA PRO A 546 -13.64 40.26 23.26
C PRO A 546 -13.94 40.28 24.76
N THR A 547 -13.86 39.11 25.39
CA THR A 547 -13.99 38.98 26.84
C THR A 547 -12.59 38.99 27.44
N VAL A 548 -12.34 39.92 28.38
CA VAL A 548 -11.08 40.03 29.10
C VAL A 548 -10.67 38.66 29.65
N LEU A 549 -9.46 38.22 29.32
CA LEU A 549 -8.94 36.94 29.80
C LEU A 549 -8.62 37.07 31.29
N ARG A 550 -9.53 36.57 32.14
CA ARG A 550 -9.25 36.43 33.57
C ARG A 550 -8.07 35.46 33.75
N LYS A 551 -6.93 35.95 34.23
CA LYS A 551 -5.74 35.16 34.60
C LYS A 551 -6.08 34.42 35.90
N ASP A 552 -6.47 33.15 35.81
CA ASP A 552 -6.75 32.33 36.98
C ASP A 552 -5.47 31.61 37.42
N ASN A 553 -4.86 32.06 38.52
CA ASN A 553 -3.55 31.61 39.03
C ASN A 553 -3.53 30.17 39.61
N LYS A 554 -4.60 29.37 39.48
CA LYS A 554 -4.65 27.98 39.98
C LYS A 554 -4.54 26.99 38.82
N LEU A 555 -3.53 26.12 38.87
CA LEU A 555 -3.26 25.08 37.86
C LEU A 555 -4.47 24.15 37.62
N ILE A 556 -5.27 23.87 38.65
CA ILE A 556 -6.52 23.08 38.57
C ILE A 556 -7.62 23.80 39.37
N THR A 557 -8.64 24.30 38.68
CA THR A 557 -9.85 24.86 39.31
C THR A 557 -10.89 23.75 39.50
N LEU A 558 -11.69 23.79 40.58
CA LEU A 558 -12.78 22.81 40.85
C LEU A 558 -13.66 22.55 39.62
N ARG A 559 -14.00 23.61 38.87
CA ARG A 559 -14.75 23.52 37.61
C ARG A 559 -14.07 22.62 36.58
N ARG A 560 -12.75 22.73 36.40
CA ARG A 560 -11.99 21.92 35.43
C ARG A 560 -11.78 20.49 35.92
N PHE A 561 -11.61 20.30 37.23
CA PHE A 561 -11.62 18.95 37.80
C PHE A 561 -12.96 18.23 37.56
N CYS A 562 -14.09 18.95 37.66
CA CYS A 562 -15.39 18.39 37.30
C CYS A 562 -15.51 18.09 35.80
N MET A 563 -14.97 18.94 34.92
CA MET A 563 -14.93 18.69 33.46
C MET A 563 -14.04 17.50 33.09
N MET A 564 -12.89 17.38 33.75
CA MET A 564 -11.99 16.23 33.68
C MET A 564 -12.71 14.93 34.01
N LEU A 565 -13.40 14.90 35.15
CA LEU A 565 -14.14 13.73 35.60
C LEU A 565 -15.32 13.42 34.68
N SER A 566 -16.03 14.43 34.17
CA SER A 566 -17.15 14.24 33.25
C SER A 566 -16.69 13.67 31.90
N LEU A 567 -15.60 14.18 31.33
CA LEU A 567 -15.01 13.65 30.09
C LEU A 567 -14.45 12.24 30.27
N ALA A 568 -13.84 11.93 31.43
CA ALA A 568 -13.42 10.57 31.76
C ALA A 568 -14.62 9.62 31.87
N LEU A 569 -15.74 10.09 32.46
CA LEU A 569 -16.97 9.33 32.54
C LEU A 569 -17.61 9.11 31.16
N VAL A 570 -17.62 10.14 30.29
CA VAL A 570 -18.03 10.01 28.88
C VAL A 570 -17.17 8.98 28.16
N SER A 571 -15.85 9.03 28.32
CA SER A 571 -14.95 8.02 27.73
C SER A 571 -15.26 6.60 28.21
N TRP A 572 -15.73 6.43 29.44
CA TRP A 572 -16.03 5.12 30.02
C TRP A 572 -17.39 4.56 29.57
N THR A 573 -18.41 5.42 29.50
CA THR A 573 -19.79 5.06 29.19
C THR A 573 -20.08 5.00 27.69
N THR A 574 -19.33 5.76 26.88
CA THR A 574 -19.55 5.87 25.43
C THR A 574 -18.36 5.35 24.63
N CYS A 575 -17.51 6.25 24.12
CA CYS A 575 -16.35 5.97 23.29
C CYS A 575 -15.22 6.95 23.66
N GLY A 576 -14.01 6.43 23.88
CA GLY A 576 -12.84 7.24 24.19
C GLY A 576 -12.48 8.22 23.08
N ALA A 577 -12.65 7.83 21.80
CA ALA A 577 -12.42 8.74 20.67
C ALA A 577 -13.38 9.95 20.69
N PHE A 578 -14.61 9.78 21.20
CA PHE A 578 -15.56 10.87 21.37
C PHE A 578 -15.13 11.82 22.48
N ALA A 579 -14.66 11.30 23.62
CA ALA A 579 -14.10 12.14 24.69
C ALA A 579 -12.86 12.93 24.22
N VAL A 580 -11.96 12.29 23.46
CA VAL A 580 -10.79 12.94 22.83
C VAL A 580 -11.22 14.05 21.86
N PHE A 581 -12.27 13.83 21.08
CA PHE A 581 -12.82 14.84 20.18
C PHE A 581 -13.41 16.04 20.94
N LEU A 582 -14.16 15.80 22.03
CA LEU A 582 -14.73 16.88 22.86
C LEU A 582 -13.65 17.75 23.51
N ILE A 583 -12.61 17.16 24.11
CA ILE A 583 -11.52 17.93 24.71
C ILE A 583 -10.72 18.69 23.65
N TYR A 584 -10.55 18.12 22.45
CA TYR A 584 -9.94 18.81 21.32
C TYR A 584 -10.72 20.07 20.92
N LEU A 585 -12.05 20.00 20.84
CA LEU A 585 -12.89 21.17 20.55
C LEU A 585 -12.78 22.25 21.64
N GLN A 586 -12.75 21.86 22.91
CA GLN A 586 -12.54 22.79 24.03
C GLN A 586 -11.18 23.47 23.94
N TYR A 587 -10.13 22.72 23.62
CA TYR A 587 -8.78 23.24 23.47
C TYR A 587 -8.67 24.17 22.25
N LEU A 588 -9.26 23.80 21.10
CA LEU A 588 -9.36 24.65 19.91
C LEU A 588 -10.01 26.00 20.24
N PHE A 589 -11.11 25.98 21.01
CA PHE A 589 -11.79 27.18 21.46
C PHE A 589 -10.89 28.08 22.32
N LYS A 590 -10.11 27.51 23.25
CA LYS A 590 -9.09 28.28 24.02
C LYS A 590 -8.10 28.96 23.08
N VAL A 591 -7.55 28.24 22.11
CA VAL A 591 -6.54 28.78 21.19
C VAL A 591 -7.12 29.93 20.36
N ILE A 592 -8.36 29.80 19.88
CA ILE A 592 -9.09 30.89 19.21
C ILE A 592 -9.20 32.10 20.13
N LYS A 593 -9.60 31.90 21.40
CA LYS A 593 -9.73 32.99 22.37
C LYS A 593 -8.39 33.71 22.63
N ILE A 594 -7.30 32.96 22.79
CA ILE A 594 -5.95 33.55 22.95
C ILE A 594 -5.58 34.37 21.72
N HIS A 595 -5.81 33.84 20.52
CA HIS A 595 -5.50 34.53 19.27
C HIS A 595 -6.28 35.85 19.13
N VAL A 596 -7.57 35.83 19.45
CA VAL A 596 -8.44 37.02 19.44
C VAL A 596 -7.91 38.09 20.39
N ASN A 597 -7.50 37.71 21.60
CA ASN A 597 -7.00 38.65 22.59
C ASN A 597 -5.66 39.26 22.19
N VAL A 598 -4.72 38.44 21.71
CA VAL A 598 -3.42 38.93 21.19
C VAL A 598 -3.63 39.91 20.04
N ARG A 599 -4.53 39.59 19.09
CA ARG A 599 -4.85 40.48 17.98
C ARG A 599 -5.53 41.78 18.43
N ALA A 600 -6.41 41.72 19.43
CA ALA A 600 -7.05 42.91 19.99
C ALA A 600 -6.01 43.83 20.66
N GLU A 601 -5.07 43.27 21.41
CA GLU A 601 -3.97 44.01 22.04
C GLU A 601 -2.99 44.60 21.00
N GLU A 602 -2.62 43.85 19.96
CA GLU A 602 -1.81 44.34 18.84
C GLU A 602 -2.49 45.50 18.08
N ASN A 603 -3.80 45.40 17.84
CA ASN A 603 -4.55 46.45 17.16
C ASN A 603 -4.68 47.72 18.02
N MET A 604 -4.88 47.60 19.34
CA MET A 604 -4.86 48.75 20.26
C MET A 604 -3.49 49.44 20.29
N PHE A 605 -2.41 48.66 20.30
CA PHE A 605 -1.05 49.19 20.30
C PHE A 605 -0.67 49.90 19.00
N ASN A 606 -1.07 49.37 17.84
CA ASN A 606 -0.84 50.04 16.55
C ASN A 606 -1.69 51.31 16.40
N GLY A 607 -2.92 51.33 16.92
CA GLY A 607 -3.80 52.51 16.90
C GLY A 607 -3.31 53.68 17.77
N ASP A 608 -2.70 53.42 18.93
CA ASP A 608 -2.11 54.46 19.78
C ASP A 608 -0.82 55.07 19.18
N SER A 609 -0.10 54.34 18.32
CA SER A 609 1.11 54.84 17.68
C SER A 609 0.83 55.89 16.58
N ASP A 610 -0.31 55.78 15.89
CA ASP A 610 -0.73 56.74 14.85
C ASP A 610 -1.34 58.02 15.45
N CYS A 611 -1.81 58.00 16.71
CA CYS A 611 -2.35 59.19 17.39
C CYS A 611 -1.27 60.22 17.80
N SER A 612 0.02 59.88 17.66
CA SER A 612 1.14 60.76 18.05
C SER A 612 1.70 61.63 16.92
N LYS A 613 1.10 61.61 15.72
CA LYS A 613 1.55 62.42 14.56
C LYS A 613 0.65 63.58 14.16
N GLU A 614 -0.49 63.81 14.81
CA GLU A 614 -1.39 64.93 14.51
C GLU A 614 -1.44 65.97 15.63
N THR A 615 -0.30 66.53 16.06
CA THR A 615 -0.31 67.86 16.70
C THR A 615 1.06 68.55 16.56
N SER A 616 1.42 68.96 15.35
CA SER A 616 2.52 69.92 15.14
C SER A 616 2.13 70.98 14.12
N GLN A 617 1.18 71.84 14.50
CA GLN A 617 0.99 73.17 13.91
C GLN A 617 0.09 74.01 14.82
N ASN A 618 0.68 74.74 15.78
CA ASN A 618 0.50 76.20 15.95
C ASN A 618 0.96 76.75 17.32
N SER A 619 1.50 77.96 17.20
CA SER A 619 1.79 79.03 18.18
C SER A 619 2.88 78.86 19.26
N SER A 620 3.94 79.62 19.00
CA SER A 620 4.82 80.35 19.92
C SER A 620 4.17 80.86 21.21
N THR A 621 4.86 80.75 22.35
CA THR A 621 5.57 81.82 23.08
C THR A 621 6.14 81.25 24.40
N PHE A 622 7.32 81.73 24.80
CA PHE A 622 8.02 81.45 26.06
C PHE A 622 7.15 81.44 27.33
N THR A 623 7.37 80.47 28.23
CA THR A 623 7.69 80.73 29.65
C THR A 623 8.20 79.47 30.32
N VAL A 624 9.34 79.61 31.00
CA VAL A 624 10.02 78.60 31.81
C VAL A 624 9.27 78.41 33.13
N LYS A 625 8.94 77.17 33.50
CA LYS A 625 8.97 76.69 34.89
C LYS A 625 9.12 75.17 34.95
N ASN A 626 10.18 74.76 35.63
CA ASN A 626 10.57 73.38 35.92
C ASN A 626 9.47 72.63 36.69
N GLN A 627 9.18 71.38 36.28
CA GLN A 627 9.09 70.28 37.23
C GLN A 627 9.26 68.91 36.56
N SER A 628 10.42 68.32 36.83
CA SER A 628 10.76 66.92 36.65
C SER A 628 9.91 66.03 37.56
N SER A 629 9.08 65.14 36.98
CA SER A 629 8.72 63.81 37.52
C SER A 629 7.51 63.20 36.81
N MET A 630 7.59 62.91 35.50
CA MET A 630 6.54 62.09 34.86
C MET A 630 6.95 61.29 33.61
N ASP A 631 8.24 61.11 33.35
CA ASP A 631 8.73 60.39 32.15
C ASP A 631 9.25 58.96 32.41
N SER A 632 9.38 58.55 33.67
CA SER A 632 9.76 57.17 34.03
C SER A 632 8.57 56.21 34.01
N THR A 633 7.37 56.70 34.31
CA THR A 633 6.14 55.89 34.37
C THR A 633 5.62 55.52 32.99
N SER A 634 5.73 56.40 31.98
CA SER A 634 5.31 56.13 30.60
C SER A 634 6.19 55.05 29.95
N LYS A 635 7.52 55.16 30.05
CA LYS A 635 8.48 54.15 29.55
C LYS A 635 8.37 52.82 30.30
N ALA A 636 8.15 52.82 31.62
CA ALA A 636 7.95 51.60 32.39
C ALA A 636 6.63 50.90 32.03
N THR A 637 5.55 51.66 31.81
CA THR A 637 4.25 51.13 31.38
C THR A 637 4.30 50.59 29.94
N GLN A 638 5.02 51.27 29.04
CA GLN A 638 5.23 50.82 27.66
C GLN A 638 6.13 49.57 27.59
N SER A 639 7.17 49.50 28.44
CA SER A 639 8.01 48.30 28.63
C SER A 639 7.21 47.12 29.18
N LEU A 640 6.29 47.37 30.13
CA LEU A 640 5.44 46.34 30.72
C LEU A 640 4.40 45.82 29.71
N CYS A 641 3.76 46.71 28.95
CA CYS A 641 2.84 46.35 27.86
C CYS A 641 3.53 45.55 26.74
N ASN A 642 4.74 45.94 26.33
CA ASN A 642 5.52 45.20 25.34
C ASN A 642 5.88 43.78 25.85
N SER A 643 6.14 43.63 27.15
CA SER A 643 6.44 42.33 27.75
C SER A 643 5.22 41.41 27.83
N THR A 644 4.02 41.96 28.10
CA THR A 644 2.77 41.18 28.17
C THR A 644 2.29 40.74 26.78
N ILE A 645 2.41 41.60 25.76
CA ILE A 645 2.10 41.25 24.37
C ILE A 645 3.06 40.16 23.87
N ALA A 646 4.37 40.30 24.12
CA ALA A 646 5.36 39.28 23.75
C ALA A 646 5.14 37.93 24.45
N GLU A 647 4.67 37.94 25.71
CA GLU A 647 4.26 36.75 26.44
C GLU A 647 3.02 36.10 25.80
N GLY A 648 2.00 36.89 25.46
CA GLY A 648 0.78 36.44 24.79
C GLY A 648 1.07 35.81 23.43
N ILE A 649 1.91 36.44 22.62
CA ILE A 649 2.39 35.93 21.33
C ILE A 649 3.14 34.60 21.52
N SER A 650 4.04 34.52 22.49
CA SER A 650 4.80 33.29 22.76
C SER A 650 3.89 32.15 23.21
N SER A 651 2.90 32.44 24.07
CA SER A 651 1.90 31.48 24.53
C SER A 651 1.03 30.96 23.38
N LEU A 652 0.60 31.86 22.50
CA LEU A 652 -0.13 31.49 21.28
C LEU A 652 0.68 30.54 20.39
N LYS A 653 1.96 30.85 20.11
CA LYS A 653 2.84 30.03 19.28
C LYS A 653 3.02 28.61 19.83
N MET A 654 3.22 28.48 21.14
CA MET A 654 3.32 27.19 21.82
C MET A 654 2.01 26.40 21.71
N HIS A 655 0.87 27.03 22.03
CA HIS A 655 -0.43 26.36 22.00
C HIS A 655 -0.88 25.94 20.59
N VAL A 656 -0.49 26.68 19.55
CA VAL A 656 -0.72 26.29 18.15
C VAL A 656 0.05 25.02 17.79
N THR A 657 1.31 24.88 18.19
CA THR A 657 2.07 23.64 17.97
C THR A 657 1.44 22.45 18.70
N ILE A 658 1.01 22.66 19.95
CA ILE A 658 0.32 21.63 20.73
C ILE A 658 -0.99 21.22 20.05
N LEU A 659 -1.80 22.19 19.61
CA LEU A 659 -3.05 21.93 18.90
C LEU A 659 -2.81 21.09 17.64
N ASN A 660 -1.79 21.43 16.83
CA ASN A 660 -1.41 20.68 15.63
C ASN A 660 -1.02 19.23 15.95
N LEU A 661 -0.27 19.00 17.04
CA LEU A 661 0.05 17.65 17.51
C LEU A 661 -1.22 16.85 17.86
N PHE A 662 -2.15 17.47 18.60
CA PHE A 662 -3.39 16.82 19.00
C PHE A 662 -4.36 16.57 17.83
N THR A 663 -4.33 17.39 16.78
CA THR A 663 -5.10 17.12 15.56
C THR A 663 -4.74 15.76 14.97
N TRP A 664 -3.45 15.42 14.90
CA TRP A 664 -3.04 14.09 14.40
C TRP A 664 -3.53 12.96 15.30
N ILE A 665 -3.56 13.16 16.61
CA ILE A 665 -4.13 12.18 17.55
C ILE A 665 -5.63 12.01 17.28
N VAL A 666 -6.39 13.08 17.07
CA VAL A 666 -7.82 13.00 16.72
C VAL A 666 -8.01 12.28 15.39
N LEU A 667 -7.20 12.60 14.36
CA LEU A 667 -7.27 11.97 13.04
C LEU A 667 -7.02 10.46 13.10
N LEU A 668 -6.03 10.01 13.89
CA LEU A 668 -5.72 8.58 14.05
C LEU A 668 -6.83 7.82 14.79
N ASN A 669 -7.58 8.49 15.67
CA ASN A 669 -8.71 7.89 16.40
C ASN A 669 -10.07 8.09 15.69
N LEU A 670 -10.10 8.80 14.57
CA LEU A 670 -11.33 9.10 13.83
C LEU A 670 -12.09 7.84 13.38
N PRO A 671 -11.45 6.74 12.94
CA PRO A 671 -12.17 5.53 12.57
C PRO A 671 -12.97 4.92 13.72
N SER A 672 -12.45 4.94 14.95
CA SER A 672 -13.18 4.48 16.14
C SER A 672 -14.40 5.38 16.43
N LEU A 673 -14.26 6.70 16.24
CA LEU A 673 -15.38 7.64 16.38
C LEU A 673 -16.47 7.40 15.31
N ILE A 674 -16.07 7.23 14.05
CA ILE A 674 -17.01 6.95 12.94
C ILE A 674 -17.73 5.62 13.17
N TYR A 675 -17.00 4.58 13.57
CA TYR A 675 -17.59 3.26 13.85
C TYR A 675 -18.59 3.36 15.00
N TRP A 676 -18.23 4.00 16.11
CA TRP A 676 -19.15 4.24 17.23
C TRP A 676 -20.40 5.01 16.78
N LEU A 677 -20.26 6.10 16.03
CA LEU A 677 -21.39 6.90 15.54
C LEU A 677 -22.36 6.06 14.69
N LYS A 678 -21.84 5.18 13.82
CA LYS A 678 -22.66 4.25 13.04
C LYS A 678 -23.31 3.16 13.89
N ASN A 679 -22.65 2.75 14.98
CA ASN A 679 -23.11 1.69 15.88
C ASN A 679 -24.02 2.19 17.02
N LEU A 680 -24.23 3.50 17.16
CA LEU A 680 -25.03 4.12 18.21
C LEU A 680 -26.44 3.53 18.34
N ARG A 681 -27.04 3.10 17.22
CA ARG A 681 -28.36 2.46 17.22
C ARG A 681 -28.40 1.14 17.98
N TYR A 682 -27.27 0.42 18.05
CA TYR A 682 -27.18 -0.92 18.63
C TYR A 682 -26.57 -0.90 20.03
N ASN A 683 -25.51 -0.13 20.23
CA ASN A 683 -24.87 0.00 21.54
C ASN A 683 -24.27 1.40 21.72
N VAL A 684 -24.63 2.05 22.83
CA VAL A 684 -24.10 3.36 23.22
C VAL A 684 -22.63 3.26 23.63
N ARG A 685 -22.23 2.12 24.20
CA ARG A 685 -20.85 1.87 24.62
C ARG A 685 -20.10 1.14 23.51
N LEU A 686 -18.93 1.65 23.15
CA LEU A 686 -17.99 0.92 22.31
C LEU A 686 -17.26 -0.12 23.16
N ASP A 687 -17.40 -1.40 22.82
CA ASP A 687 -16.70 -2.49 23.51
C ASP A 687 -16.27 -3.60 22.53
N PRO A 688 -14.97 -3.95 22.45
CA PRO A 688 -13.86 -3.27 23.11
C PRO A 688 -13.58 -1.89 22.51
N ASP A 689 -13.22 -0.92 23.35
CA ASP A 689 -12.80 0.43 22.91
C ASP A 689 -11.26 0.54 22.93
N PRO A 690 -10.61 0.71 21.77
CA PRO A 690 -9.15 0.85 21.70
C PRO A 690 -8.63 2.15 22.29
N CYS A 691 -9.46 3.19 22.38
CA CYS A 691 -9.07 4.53 22.79
C CYS A 691 -9.32 4.80 24.27
N ARG A 692 -10.01 3.91 25.00
CA ARG A 692 -10.54 4.19 26.34
C ARG A 692 -9.48 4.64 27.34
N SER A 693 -8.40 3.87 27.49
CA SER A 693 -7.31 4.19 28.43
C SER A 693 -6.52 5.42 27.98
N THR A 694 -6.22 5.52 26.69
CA THR A 694 -5.49 6.67 26.13
C THR A 694 -6.29 7.96 26.25
N ALA A 695 -7.61 7.90 26.09
CA ALA A 695 -8.49 9.07 26.20
C ALA A 695 -8.47 9.66 27.60
N ILE A 696 -8.52 8.84 28.66
CA ILE A 696 -8.45 9.32 30.04
C ILE A 696 -7.13 10.08 30.29
N ILE A 697 -6.01 9.53 29.83
CA ILE A 697 -4.69 10.16 29.99
C ILE A 697 -4.61 11.47 29.17
N LEU A 698 -5.08 11.46 27.91
CA LEU A 698 -5.09 12.63 27.03
C LEU A 698 -5.95 13.76 27.61
N VAL A 699 -7.11 13.44 28.18
CA VAL A 699 -8.01 14.40 28.81
C VAL A 699 -7.31 15.05 30.01
N CYS A 700 -6.66 14.26 30.88
CA CYS A 700 -5.86 14.77 32.02
C CYS A 700 -4.80 15.77 31.57
N ILE A 701 -4.03 15.37 30.56
CA ILE A 701 -2.95 16.15 29.99
C ILE A 701 -3.46 17.47 29.39
N LEU A 702 -4.49 17.40 28.56
CA LEU A 702 -5.00 18.56 27.83
C LEU A 702 -5.60 19.60 28.76
N GLU A 703 -6.30 19.19 29.81
CA GLU A 703 -6.85 20.12 30.81
C GLU A 703 -5.77 20.86 31.60
N ILE A 704 -4.65 20.19 31.92
CA ILE A 704 -3.48 20.82 32.54
C ILE A 704 -2.84 21.83 31.57
N LEU A 705 -2.57 21.42 30.32
CA LEU A 705 -2.03 22.31 29.28
C LEU A 705 -3.01 23.44 28.91
N MET A 706 -4.31 23.23 29.12
CA MET A 706 -5.32 24.26 28.88
C MET A 706 -5.19 25.42 29.89
N ASN A 707 -4.42 25.31 30.98
CA ASN A 707 -4.13 26.47 31.84
C ASN A 707 -2.71 27.04 31.72
N SER A 708 -1.76 26.29 31.18
CA SER A 708 -0.37 26.72 31.15
C SER A 708 -0.15 27.99 30.31
N SER A 709 0.58 28.97 30.83
CA SER A 709 1.20 30.05 30.05
C SER A 709 2.69 29.79 29.81
N THR A 710 3.32 30.51 28.88
CA THR A 710 4.78 30.45 28.69
C THR A 710 5.57 30.90 29.91
N SER A 711 5.03 31.82 30.73
CA SER A 711 5.65 32.25 31.99
C SER A 711 5.63 31.16 33.07
N GLU A 712 4.54 30.40 33.19
CA GLU A 712 4.44 29.23 34.07
C GLU A 712 5.34 28.09 33.61
N VAL A 713 5.40 27.84 32.30
CA VAL A 713 6.31 26.86 31.71
C VAL A 713 7.77 27.25 31.97
N LYS A 714 8.12 28.54 31.81
CA LYS A 714 9.46 29.08 32.04
C LYS A 714 9.92 28.97 33.51
N SER A 715 9.00 29.12 34.47
CA SER A 715 9.31 29.01 35.90
C SER A 715 9.39 27.57 36.41
N SER A 716 8.98 26.59 35.60
CA SER A 716 9.02 25.17 35.96
C SER A 716 10.45 24.62 36.01
N LYS A 717 10.78 23.95 37.13
CA LYS A 717 12.05 23.21 37.30
C LYS A 717 12.20 22.06 36.31
N LEU A 718 11.09 21.56 35.75
CA LEU A 718 11.06 20.43 34.82
C LEU A 718 11.28 20.84 33.37
N LEU A 719 11.27 22.15 33.03
CA LEU A 719 11.38 22.63 31.66
C LEU A 719 12.64 22.11 30.93
N LYS A 720 13.79 22.05 31.64
CA LYS A 720 15.05 21.51 31.07
C LYS A 720 14.96 20.02 30.73
N ILE A 721 14.16 19.26 31.48
CA ILE A 721 13.91 17.85 31.22
C ILE A 721 12.91 17.74 30.07
N ALA A 722 11.78 18.45 30.15
CA ALA A 722 10.73 18.46 29.14
C ALA A 722 11.24 18.86 27.74
N ALA A 723 12.20 19.78 27.63
CA ALA A 723 12.82 20.15 26.35
C ALA A 723 13.70 19.03 25.73
N LYS A 724 14.16 18.06 26.52
CA LYS A 724 15.00 16.93 26.06
C LYS A 724 14.21 15.67 25.73
N VAL A 725 12.98 15.51 26.23
CA VAL A 725 12.10 14.37 25.96
C VAL A 725 11.61 14.20 24.50
N PRO A 726 11.42 15.24 23.66
CA PRO A 726 10.83 15.04 22.34
C PRO A 726 11.73 14.29 21.39
N LEU A 727 13.06 14.42 21.50
CA LEU A 727 13.99 13.68 20.68
C LEU A 727 13.91 12.15 20.90
N PRO A 728 14.11 11.61 22.12
CA PRO A 728 14.00 10.17 22.35
C PRO A 728 12.59 9.66 22.05
N LEU A 729 11.56 10.50 22.23
CA LEU A 729 10.20 10.10 21.88
C LEU A 729 10.00 9.98 20.36
N SER A 730 10.46 10.93 19.57
CA SER A 730 10.45 10.85 18.11
C SER A 730 11.23 9.62 17.61
N VAL A 731 12.35 9.27 18.26
CA VAL A 731 13.10 8.04 17.97
C VAL A 731 12.24 6.81 18.28
N ALA A 732 11.63 6.72 19.47
CA ALA A 732 10.78 5.60 19.85
C ALA A 732 9.55 5.45 18.93
N MET A 733 8.93 6.56 18.53
CA MET A 733 7.82 6.58 17.59
C MET A 733 8.21 6.03 16.22
N LEU A 734 9.36 6.42 15.69
CA LEU A 734 9.86 5.88 14.43
C LEU A 734 10.37 4.45 14.56
N ALA A 735 10.82 4.01 15.74
CA ALA A 735 11.23 2.63 15.98
C ALA A 735 10.05 1.65 15.98
N PHE A 736 8.92 2.05 16.60
CA PHE A 736 7.81 1.13 16.91
C PHE A 736 6.46 1.51 16.29
N GLY A 737 6.34 2.69 15.68
CA GLY A 737 5.08 3.20 15.14
C GLY A 737 4.89 3.00 13.63
N ARG A 738 5.94 2.61 12.90
CA ARG A 738 5.92 2.48 11.42
C ARG A 738 4.95 1.40 10.95
N MET A 739 4.91 0.28 11.68
CA MET A 739 4.01 -0.86 11.42
C MET A 739 2.86 -0.94 12.43
N HIS A 740 2.87 -0.11 13.47
CA HIS A 740 1.89 -0.15 14.56
C HIS A 740 1.43 1.27 14.92
N LEU A 741 0.62 1.89 14.04
CA LEU A 741 0.21 3.28 14.17
C LEU A 741 -0.47 3.59 15.51
N TYR A 742 -1.17 2.63 16.12
CA TYR A 742 -1.77 2.81 17.44
C TYR A 742 -0.74 3.13 18.55
N LYS A 743 0.53 2.74 18.38
CA LYS A 743 1.61 3.06 19.34
C LYS A 743 2.04 4.53 19.28
N VAL A 744 1.74 5.24 18.19
CA VAL A 744 1.98 6.70 18.05
C VAL A 744 1.22 7.46 19.13
N VAL A 745 -0.06 7.11 19.36
CA VAL A 745 -0.90 7.75 20.37
C VAL A 745 -0.35 7.49 21.78
N CYS A 746 0.12 6.28 22.06
CA CYS A 746 0.73 5.92 23.35
C CYS A 746 2.08 6.60 23.59
N SER A 747 2.86 6.81 22.54
CA SER A 747 4.18 7.44 22.63
C SER A 747 4.03 8.96 22.82
N SER A 748 3.19 9.64 22.02
CA SER A 748 2.90 11.08 22.16
C SER A 748 2.47 11.50 23.58
N LEU A 749 1.97 10.56 24.38
CA LEU A 749 1.56 10.76 25.78
C LEU A 749 2.74 10.90 26.77
N GLN A 750 3.88 10.23 26.55
CA GLN A 750 5.02 10.25 27.49
C GLN A 750 5.75 11.59 27.57
N HIS A 751 5.57 12.48 26.59
CA HIS A 751 6.17 13.81 26.62
C HIS A 751 5.46 14.76 27.58
N VAL A 752 4.13 14.66 27.69
CA VAL A 752 3.35 15.72 28.31
C VAL A 752 3.25 15.57 29.84
N GLU A 753 3.49 14.36 30.36
CA GLU A 753 3.64 14.11 31.80
C GLU A 753 4.89 14.79 32.39
N SER A 754 5.95 15.01 31.61
CA SER A 754 7.20 15.59 32.10
C SER A 754 7.16 17.12 32.37
N GLY A 755 6.03 17.78 32.12
CA GLY A 755 5.83 19.22 32.33
C GLY A 755 4.90 19.62 33.49
N ALA A 756 4.27 18.66 34.19
CA ALA A 756 3.30 18.94 35.25
C ALA A 756 3.91 18.71 36.66
N PRO A 757 3.75 19.64 37.61
CA PRO A 757 4.20 19.43 38.99
C PRO A 757 3.21 18.51 39.72
N GLY A 758 3.64 17.27 40.00
CA GLY A 758 2.91 16.32 40.84
C GLY A 758 2.92 14.90 40.28
N SER A 759 3.90 14.10 40.71
CA SER A 759 4.02 12.68 40.36
C SER A 759 3.05 11.83 41.17
N ILE A 760 1.96 11.33 40.57
CA ILE A 760 1.29 10.10 41.02
C ILE A 760 0.70 9.38 39.78
N TYR A 761 0.92 8.06 39.71
CA TYR A 761 0.37 7.06 38.76
C TYR A 761 1.24 6.63 37.56
N SER A 762 2.37 5.95 37.83
CA SER A 762 3.08 5.11 36.86
C SER A 762 2.39 3.75 36.56
N THR A 763 1.14 3.54 36.99
CA THR A 763 0.50 2.21 36.99
C THR A 763 -0.44 1.94 35.82
N GLY A 764 -0.70 2.91 34.95
CA GLY A 764 -1.59 2.76 33.79
C GLY A 764 -0.98 1.96 32.62
N CYS A 765 0.31 2.16 32.33
CA CYS A 765 1.03 1.42 31.29
C CYS A 765 1.42 -0.01 31.72
N GLU A 766 1.44 -0.29 33.02
CA GLU A 766 1.88 -1.60 33.54
C GLU A 766 0.80 -2.69 33.43
N ARG A 767 -0.48 -2.32 33.44
CA ARG A 767 -1.59 -3.25 33.09
C ARG A 767 -1.63 -3.58 31.60
N ILE A 768 -1.03 -2.75 30.75
CA ILE A 768 -0.84 -3.04 29.31
C ILE A 768 0.27 -4.09 29.12
N ARG A 769 1.21 -4.20 30.08
CA ARG A 769 2.32 -5.18 30.10
C ARG A 769 1.87 -6.58 30.53
N LYS A 770 0.89 -6.70 31.44
CA LYS A 770 0.41 -8.01 31.94
C LYS A 770 -0.48 -8.80 30.96
N GLY A 771 -0.88 -8.21 29.83
CA GLY A 771 -1.53 -8.94 28.72
C GLY A 771 -0.56 -9.67 27.79
N CYS A 772 0.75 -9.52 27.98
CA CYS A 772 1.78 -10.27 27.26
C CYS A 772 2.00 -11.64 27.91
N SER A 773 1.10 -12.58 27.65
CA SER A 773 1.47 -14.01 27.67
C SER A 773 1.54 -14.47 26.21
N PHE A 774 2.74 -14.43 25.64
CA PHE A 774 3.05 -15.26 24.48
C PHE A 774 3.14 -16.72 24.97
N PRO A 775 2.65 -17.71 24.20
CA PRO A 775 2.90 -19.10 24.54
C PRO A 775 4.39 -19.38 24.33
N THR A 776 5.13 -19.43 25.43
CA THR A 776 6.45 -20.05 25.46
C THR A 776 6.32 -21.50 24.99
N ARG A 777 7.20 -21.92 24.07
CA ARG A 777 7.43 -23.33 23.73
C ARG A 777 7.61 -24.12 25.03
N ARG A 778 6.55 -24.78 25.51
CA ARG A 778 6.71 -25.87 26.48
C ARG A 778 7.34 -27.02 25.71
N LYS A 779 8.57 -27.35 26.08
CA LYS A 779 9.15 -28.66 25.86
C LYS A 779 8.12 -29.72 26.28
N MET A 780 7.81 -30.63 25.38
CA MET A 780 7.24 -31.92 25.74
C MET A 780 8.22 -32.59 26.71
N GLU A 781 7.86 -32.62 27.98
CA GLU A 781 8.36 -33.63 28.91
C GLU A 781 7.31 -34.75 28.95
N THR A 782 7.71 -35.86 28.37
CA THR A 782 7.12 -37.18 28.57
C THR A 782 7.17 -37.55 30.04
N SER A 783 6.03 -37.89 30.63
CA SER A 783 5.95 -38.72 31.82
C SER A 783 4.60 -39.44 31.84
N ARG A 784 4.72 -40.77 31.77
CA ARG A 784 3.76 -41.87 31.99
C ARG A 784 2.34 -41.53 32.44
#